data_AF-A0A7T5DZX6-F1
#
_entry.id   AF-A0A7T5DZX6-F1
#
_cell.length_a   1.000
_cell.length_b   1.000
_cell.length_c   1.000
_cell.angle_alpha   90.00
_cell.angle_beta   90.00
_cell.angle_gamma   90.00
#
_symmetry.space_group_name_H-M   'P 1'
#
loop_
_entity.id
_entity.type
_entity.pdbx_description
1 polymer ?
#
loop_
_entity_poly.entity_id
_entity_poly.type
_entity_poly.pdbx_seq_one_letter_code
_entity_poly.pdbx_strand_id
1 'polypeptide(L)'
;MYLDPLAESQSTFSTNSFSVGDGSTLYEGLDLHSNSHFNTSLLKSSSGLLDSEFASVSLSNSSVFLSSTSTSYITLHNLINAALEESNIDLDYAFQRSLSQASVVVRDYLTGITSNDEFDRIFGVAFRSNYNQQAADFIYQDFSREDFGSLPLVSIASSSALNGAEGVYVAQDDSIFLSDQLVSSGDIQAIAAVILEEIGHAIDNRINSVDSPGDEGYIFSALVQGKALSSDELAWLKQEDDQAWLEYNGQMVLVEQSLPTVTLSVPDANAAEVNTGQTRNPGSFRVSRTGSTATALTVNYNIGGTATNGADYNRLSGRVVIPIGASSVAIPITVTNDNFYEVAETVRISLKQNSAYTLGASSIGRVTIADNDPAPRIRDRDSNNNLSTAFFIGAWQRNIPGISGQGFVGAGDSDDFYRFTLGSNSNINLTLSGLSQGGVYLDLIRDINGNGIYDSNERLYSDTAYTSYNGVINTALGTGTYFVRVRSPYTNINTNYTLSLAATATPPTTPRDPGSTLGTALNIGTLTTSRSFRDFVGVVDSDDFYRFTLGSNSNVNLTLSGLSQGGVYLDLIRDINGNGIYDSNERLYSDTAYTSYNGVINTALGTGTYFVRVRSPYTNINTNYTLSLAATATPPTTPRDPGSTLGTALNIGTLTTSRSFRDFVGVVDSDDFYRFTLGSNSNVNLTLSGLSQGGVYLDLIRDINGNGIYDSNERLYSDTAYTSYNGVINTALGTGTYFVRVRSPYTNINTNYTLSFSRLVA
;
A
#
# COMPACT_ATOMS: atom_id res chain seq x y z
N MET A 1 33.04 -64.24 -31.89
CA MET A 1 32.62 -63.96 -30.49
C MET A 1 32.20 -62.51 -30.49
N TYR A 2 30.90 -62.25 -30.72
CA TYR A 2 29.94 -61.81 -29.67
C TYR A 2 30.32 -60.41 -29.11
N LEU A 3 29.54 -59.34 -29.24
CA LEU A 3 28.20 -59.16 -29.84
C LEU A 3 27.99 -57.71 -30.39
N ASP A 4 26.84 -57.48 -31.04
CA ASP A 4 26.48 -56.31 -31.87
C ASP A 4 25.94 -55.07 -31.07
N PRO A 5 25.81 -53.87 -31.69
CA PRO A 5 25.40 -52.60 -31.06
C PRO A 5 23.96 -52.15 -31.46
N LEU A 6 23.75 -50.82 -31.57
CA LEU A 6 22.55 -50.02 -31.95
C LEU A 6 21.80 -49.43 -30.72
N ALA A 7 21.49 -48.13 -30.59
CA ALA A 7 21.11 -47.01 -31.49
C ALA A 7 19.62 -46.68 -31.44
N GLU A 8 19.36 -45.38 -31.17
CA GLU A 8 18.34 -44.53 -31.81
C GLU A 8 16.84 -44.83 -31.55
N SER A 9 15.88 -43.95 -31.82
CA SER A 9 15.73 -42.48 -31.83
C SER A 9 14.24 -42.20 -32.18
N GLN A 10 13.72 -41.05 -31.76
CA GLN A 10 12.67 -40.26 -32.44
C GLN A 10 11.22 -40.80 -32.71
N SER A 11 10.29 -39.84 -32.57
CA SER A 11 9.10 -39.57 -33.42
C SER A 11 7.66 -39.98 -32.99
N THR A 12 6.92 -38.95 -32.55
CA THR A 12 5.58 -38.49 -33.03
C THR A 12 4.41 -39.44 -33.31
N PHE A 13 3.24 -39.12 -32.73
CA PHE A 13 1.90 -39.13 -33.39
C PHE A 13 1.00 -38.08 -32.69
N SER A 14 0.87 -36.87 -33.23
CA SER A 14 -0.30 -36.36 -34.00
C SER A 14 -1.67 -36.49 -33.32
N THR A 15 -2.21 -35.36 -32.84
CA THR A 15 -3.64 -35.20 -32.55
C THR A 15 -4.41 -34.86 -33.81
N ASN A 16 -5.18 -35.81 -34.35
CA ASN A 16 -6.14 -35.52 -35.42
C ASN A 16 -7.38 -34.83 -34.83
N SER A 17 -7.76 -33.71 -35.43
CA SER A 17 -9.04 -33.04 -35.20
C SER A 17 -10.19 -33.83 -35.84
N PHE A 18 -11.34 -33.88 -35.15
CA PHE A 18 -12.62 -34.18 -35.79
C PHE A 18 -13.71 -33.32 -35.15
N SER A 19 -14.61 -32.79 -35.98
CA SER A 19 -15.67 -31.86 -35.58
C SER A 19 -16.97 -32.21 -36.30
N VAL A 20 -17.97 -32.64 -35.53
CA VAL A 20 -19.43 -32.63 -35.77
C VAL A 20 -20.04 -32.79 -34.35
N GLY A 21 -21.16 -32.17 -33.93
CA GLY A 21 -22.11 -31.31 -34.59
C GLY A 21 -23.55 -31.77 -34.31
N ASP A 22 -24.33 -30.90 -33.65
CA ASP A 22 -25.81 -30.89 -33.58
C ASP A 22 -26.59 -31.84 -32.64
N GLY A 23 -27.80 -31.42 -32.26
CA GLY A 23 -28.96 -32.31 -32.10
C GLY A 23 -29.29 -32.97 -30.74
N SER A 24 -29.86 -32.19 -29.81
CA SER A 24 -30.79 -32.59 -28.72
C SER A 24 -31.42 -34.00 -28.69
N THR A 25 -31.42 -34.71 -27.54
CA THR A 25 -32.56 -34.84 -26.58
C THR A 25 -32.41 -35.94 -25.50
N LEU A 26 -32.61 -35.54 -24.23
CA LEU A 26 -33.34 -36.20 -23.12
C LEU A 26 -33.00 -37.60 -22.53
N TYR A 27 -32.91 -37.56 -21.18
CA TYR A 27 -33.32 -38.52 -20.13
C TYR A 27 -32.42 -39.65 -19.59
N GLU A 28 -32.45 -39.69 -18.24
CA GLU A 28 -32.15 -40.78 -17.28
C GLU A 28 -30.70 -41.23 -16.99
N GLY A 29 -30.45 -41.59 -15.72
CA GLY A 29 -29.32 -42.41 -15.30
C GLY A 29 -28.29 -41.79 -14.34
N LEU A 30 -28.72 -41.33 -13.17
CA LEU A 30 -27.82 -41.11 -12.04
C LEU A 30 -27.52 -42.48 -11.40
N ASP A 31 -26.27 -42.95 -11.43
CA ASP A 31 -25.79 -43.94 -10.47
C ASP A 31 -24.31 -43.70 -10.14
N LEU A 32 -23.99 -43.74 -8.86
CA LEU A 32 -22.67 -43.45 -8.29
C LEU A 32 -22.00 -44.77 -7.93
N HIS A 33 -20.81 -45.03 -8.45
CA HIS A 33 -19.92 -46.03 -7.86
C HIS A 33 -18.50 -45.50 -7.66
N SER A 34 -17.96 -45.83 -6.49
CA SER A 34 -16.70 -45.37 -5.94
C SER A 34 -15.49 -46.11 -6.51
N ASN A 35 -14.31 -45.50 -6.39
CA ASN A 35 -13.28 -46.12 -5.56
C ASN A 35 -12.14 -45.16 -5.19
N SER A 36 -11.78 -45.17 -3.91
CA SER A 36 -10.65 -44.44 -3.36
C SER A 36 -9.40 -45.34 -3.29
N HIS A 37 -8.26 -44.77 -3.64
CA HIS A 37 -6.96 -45.24 -3.18
C HIS A 37 -6.27 -44.07 -2.47
N PHE A 38 -5.88 -44.24 -1.19
CA PHE A 38 -4.46 -44.41 -0.85
C PHE A 38 -4.26 -44.81 0.62
N ASN A 39 -3.10 -45.43 0.87
CA ASN A 39 -2.73 -46.12 2.10
C ASN A 39 -2.55 -45.22 3.34
N THR A 40 -2.93 -45.76 4.51
CA THR A 40 -2.37 -45.36 5.80
C THR A 40 -1.04 -46.08 6.05
N SER A 41 -0.17 -45.51 6.89
CA SER A 41 0.99 -46.21 7.44
C SER A 41 0.90 -46.22 8.96
N LEU A 42 0.64 -47.40 9.52
CA LEU A 42 0.39 -47.63 10.94
C LEU A 42 1.63 -48.21 11.63
N LEU A 43 2.01 -47.65 12.78
CA LEU A 43 2.94 -48.28 13.71
C LEU A 43 2.30 -49.54 14.33
N LYS A 44 3.06 -50.64 14.42
CA LYS A 44 2.59 -51.96 14.88
C LYS A 44 3.14 -52.37 16.24
N SER A 45 2.22 -52.72 17.16
CA SER A 45 2.23 -53.86 18.09
C SER A 45 0.98 -53.75 19.00
N SER A 46 0.32 -54.76 19.57
CA SER A 46 0.29 -56.24 19.43
C SER A 46 -0.84 -56.79 20.35
N SER A 47 -1.59 -57.87 20.09
CA SER A 47 -1.76 -58.75 18.91
C SER A 47 -2.83 -59.84 19.20
N GLY A 48 -3.77 -60.12 18.30
CA GLY A 48 -4.76 -61.21 18.48
C GLY A 48 -5.94 -61.23 17.51
N LEU A 49 -5.92 -62.21 16.59
CA LEU A 49 -7.02 -62.88 15.84
C LEU A 49 -8.44 -62.27 15.98
N LEU A 50 -8.98 -61.65 14.93
CA LEU A 50 -9.81 -62.28 13.87
C LEU A 50 -11.20 -62.77 14.35
N ASP A 51 -12.24 -62.05 13.92
CA ASP A 51 -13.60 -62.55 13.82
C ASP A 51 -14.08 -62.41 12.36
N SER A 52 -14.96 -63.31 11.93
CA SER A 52 -15.43 -63.39 10.55
C SER A 52 -16.85 -63.95 10.48
N GLU A 53 -17.79 -63.16 9.97
CA GLU A 53 -18.57 -63.50 8.76
C GLU A 53 -19.56 -62.36 8.41
N PHE A 54 -19.81 -62.18 7.12
CA PHE A 54 -20.82 -61.26 6.61
C PHE A 54 -22.22 -61.91 6.65
N ALA A 55 -23.24 -61.14 7.02
CA ALA A 55 -24.62 -61.40 6.61
C ALA A 55 -25.36 -60.08 6.35
N SER A 56 -25.66 -59.82 5.07
CA SER A 56 -26.45 -58.67 4.63
C SER A 56 -27.95 -58.94 4.77
N VAL A 57 -28.71 -58.02 5.39
CA VAL A 57 -30.17 -57.99 5.31
C VAL A 57 -30.64 -56.56 5.04
N SER A 58 -31.41 -56.39 3.97
CA SER A 58 -32.11 -55.15 3.62
C SER A 58 -33.53 -55.19 4.20
N LEU A 59 -33.98 -54.09 4.81
CA LEU A 59 -35.40 -53.89 5.15
C LEU A 59 -35.83 -52.43 4.96
N SER A 60 -37.00 -52.28 4.36
CA SER A 60 -37.73 -51.05 4.04
C SER A 60 -38.67 -50.59 5.17
N ASN A 61 -38.98 -49.29 5.19
CA ASN A 61 -40.12 -48.63 5.85
C ASN A 61 -40.99 -49.48 6.80
N SER A 62 -40.75 -49.38 8.10
CA SER A 62 -41.79 -49.17 9.14
C SER A 62 -41.18 -48.95 10.53
N SER A 63 -41.86 -48.12 11.30
CA SER A 63 -41.61 -47.70 12.68
C SER A 63 -40.97 -48.75 13.61
N VAL A 64 -39.84 -48.40 14.25
CA VAL A 64 -39.28 -49.14 15.38
C VAL A 64 -39.10 -48.21 16.58
N PHE A 65 -39.96 -48.38 17.58
CA PHE A 65 -39.71 -47.89 18.93
C PHE A 65 -38.57 -48.72 19.55
N LEU A 66 -37.52 -48.07 20.05
CA LEU A 66 -36.54 -48.69 20.95
C LEU A 66 -36.74 -48.17 22.37
N SER A 67 -37.13 -49.08 23.28
CA SER A 67 -37.41 -48.77 24.67
C SER A 67 -36.18 -48.94 25.57
N SER A 68 -35.84 -47.89 26.33
CA SER A 68 -35.15 -47.93 27.64
C SER A 68 -33.73 -48.57 27.69
N THR A 69 -32.70 -48.03 28.35
CA THR A 69 -32.65 -47.12 29.51
C THR A 69 -31.40 -46.23 29.49
N SER A 70 -31.55 -44.90 29.36
CA SER A 70 -30.63 -43.88 29.89
C SER A 70 -31.25 -42.50 29.70
N THR A 71 -31.48 -41.76 30.78
CA THR A 71 -32.32 -40.54 30.78
C THR A 71 -31.60 -39.28 30.28
N SER A 72 -30.46 -39.42 29.58
CA SER A 72 -29.60 -38.29 29.16
C SER A 72 -29.43 -38.14 27.64
N TYR A 73 -29.99 -39.05 26.83
CA TYR A 73 -29.92 -38.97 25.36
C TYR A 73 -31.19 -38.38 24.70
N ILE A 74 -32.27 -38.19 25.47
CA ILE A 74 -33.61 -37.87 24.93
C ILE A 74 -33.84 -36.36 24.78
N THR A 75 -33.09 -35.52 25.50
CA THR A 75 -33.28 -34.06 25.50
C THR A 75 -32.77 -33.35 24.22
N LEU A 76 -31.73 -33.85 23.55
CA LEU A 76 -31.18 -33.17 22.36
C LEU A 76 -31.90 -33.50 21.04
N HIS A 77 -32.76 -34.53 21.01
CA HIS A 77 -33.61 -34.75 19.83
C HIS A 77 -34.65 -33.62 19.64
N ASN A 78 -34.93 -32.86 20.72
CA ASN A 78 -35.80 -31.70 20.69
C ASN A 78 -35.13 -30.47 20.05
N LEU A 79 -33.79 -30.41 19.93
CA LEU A 79 -33.10 -29.26 19.34
C LEU A 79 -33.23 -29.22 17.80
N ILE A 80 -33.73 -30.29 17.18
CA ILE A 80 -33.75 -30.52 15.72
C ILE A 80 -35.16 -30.78 15.14
N ASN A 81 -36.22 -30.91 15.96
CA ASN A 81 -37.57 -31.27 15.46
C ASN A 81 -38.73 -30.44 16.04
N ALA A 82 -39.03 -29.32 15.37
CA ALA A 82 -40.36 -28.69 15.39
C ALA A 82 -40.75 -27.98 14.06
N ALA A 83 -39.86 -27.89 13.06
CA ALA A 83 -40.05 -27.14 11.81
C ALA A 83 -40.06 -27.99 10.52
N LEU A 84 -40.11 -29.32 10.64
CA LEU A 84 -39.99 -30.25 9.51
C LEU A 84 -41.33 -30.85 9.01
N GLU A 85 -42.49 -30.42 9.52
CA GLU A 85 -43.80 -30.86 9.00
C GLU A 85 -44.36 -29.95 7.87
N GLU A 86 -43.83 -28.74 7.66
CA GLU A 86 -44.33 -27.82 6.60
C GLU A 86 -43.36 -27.62 5.42
N SER A 87 -42.06 -27.89 5.57
CA SER A 87 -41.08 -27.74 4.48
C SER A 87 -40.73 -29.09 3.84
N ASN A 88 -41.25 -29.32 2.63
CA ASN A 88 -41.10 -30.56 1.87
C ASN A 88 -39.69 -30.73 1.24
N ILE A 89 -38.65 -30.67 2.09
CA ILE A 89 -37.22 -30.75 1.72
C ILE A 89 -36.66 -32.09 2.21
N ASP A 90 -36.30 -32.95 1.26
CA ASP A 90 -35.60 -34.21 1.51
C ASP A 90 -34.12 -33.88 1.84
N LEU A 91 -33.81 -33.72 3.13
CA LEU A 91 -32.48 -33.33 3.60
C LEU A 91 -31.49 -34.50 3.47
N ASP A 92 -30.44 -34.31 2.67
CA ASP A 92 -29.34 -35.26 2.50
C ASP A 92 -28.72 -35.68 3.85
N TYR A 93 -28.37 -36.96 3.96
CA TYR A 93 -27.75 -37.56 5.15
C TYR A 93 -26.44 -36.86 5.55
N ALA A 94 -25.73 -36.27 4.58
CA ALA A 94 -24.56 -35.43 4.84
C ALA A 94 -24.90 -34.17 5.65
N PHE A 95 -26.06 -33.56 5.41
CA PHE A 95 -26.49 -32.31 6.05
C PHE A 95 -26.76 -32.52 7.55
N GLN A 96 -27.56 -33.55 7.89
CA GLN A 96 -27.84 -33.95 9.27
C GLN A 96 -26.56 -34.31 10.03
N ARG A 97 -25.60 -34.94 9.35
CA ARG A 97 -24.30 -35.28 9.92
C ARG A 97 -23.47 -34.04 10.27
N SER A 98 -23.37 -33.07 9.36
CA SER A 98 -22.61 -31.83 9.62
C SER A 98 -23.16 -31.08 10.84
N LEU A 99 -24.49 -30.92 10.92
CA LEU A 99 -25.14 -30.25 12.05
C LEU A 99 -24.95 -31.02 13.38
N SER A 100 -25.07 -32.35 13.36
CA SER A 100 -24.81 -33.20 14.53
C SER A 100 -23.34 -33.24 14.96
N GLN A 101 -22.39 -32.92 14.08
CA GLN A 101 -20.97 -32.80 14.44
C GLN A 101 -20.66 -31.41 14.98
N ALA A 102 -21.27 -30.36 14.40
CA ALA A 102 -21.12 -29.00 14.89
C ALA A 102 -21.72 -28.83 16.28
N SER A 103 -22.88 -29.42 16.58
CA SER A 103 -23.49 -29.35 17.93
C SER A 103 -22.63 -29.98 19.03
N VAL A 104 -21.85 -31.02 18.72
CA VAL A 104 -20.84 -31.56 19.66
C VAL A 104 -19.73 -30.55 19.91
N VAL A 105 -19.23 -29.88 18.87
CA VAL A 105 -18.20 -28.84 18.99
C VAL A 105 -18.71 -27.64 19.79
N VAL A 106 -19.94 -27.17 19.53
CA VAL A 106 -20.63 -26.11 20.31
C VAL A 106 -20.68 -26.50 21.79
N ARG A 107 -21.15 -27.72 22.09
CA ARG A 107 -21.22 -28.24 23.46
C ARG A 107 -19.85 -28.25 24.13
N ASP A 108 -18.84 -28.79 23.46
CA ASP A 108 -17.49 -28.92 24.01
C ASP A 108 -16.82 -27.55 24.26
N TYR A 109 -17.21 -26.49 23.52
CA TYR A 109 -16.83 -25.10 23.83
C TYR A 109 -17.59 -24.54 25.04
N LEU A 110 -18.90 -24.75 25.15
CA LEU A 110 -19.70 -24.23 26.27
C LEU A 110 -19.38 -24.92 27.61
N THR A 111 -19.12 -26.24 27.61
CA THR A 111 -18.63 -26.98 28.79
C THR A 111 -17.15 -26.69 29.09
N GLY A 112 -16.41 -26.13 28.12
CA GLY A 112 -15.04 -25.68 28.28
C GLY A 112 -14.87 -24.44 29.18
N ILE A 113 -15.96 -23.76 29.55
CA ILE A 113 -15.96 -22.68 30.54
C ILE A 113 -15.88 -23.30 31.94
N THR A 114 -14.66 -23.50 32.44
CA THR A 114 -14.41 -24.38 33.61
C THR A 114 -14.42 -23.67 34.96
N SER A 115 -14.55 -22.35 34.99
CA SER A 115 -14.50 -21.56 36.23
C SER A 115 -15.36 -20.30 36.17
N ASN A 116 -15.83 -19.85 37.34
CA ASN A 116 -16.56 -18.59 37.47
C ASN A 116 -15.74 -17.39 36.98
N ASP A 117 -14.44 -17.35 37.28
CA ASP A 117 -13.54 -16.26 36.83
C ASP A 117 -13.45 -16.19 35.29
N GLU A 118 -13.50 -17.34 34.60
CA GLU A 118 -13.53 -17.42 33.14
C GLU A 118 -14.90 -17.03 32.58
N PHE A 119 -15.98 -17.50 33.20
CA PHE A 119 -17.35 -17.16 32.87
C PHE A 119 -17.61 -15.64 32.97
N ASP A 120 -17.32 -15.04 34.13
CA ASP A 120 -17.49 -13.61 34.39
C ASP A 120 -16.62 -12.76 33.44
N ARG A 121 -15.43 -13.24 33.07
CA ARG A 121 -14.58 -12.59 32.06
C ARG A 121 -15.21 -12.61 30.67
N ILE A 122 -15.79 -13.74 30.25
CA ILE A 122 -16.41 -13.86 28.92
C ILE A 122 -17.68 -13.01 28.87
N PHE A 123 -18.58 -13.19 29.83
CA PHE A 123 -19.87 -12.48 29.89
C PHE A 123 -19.67 -10.97 30.10
N GLY A 124 -18.77 -10.56 30.99
CA GLY A 124 -18.44 -9.14 31.22
C GLY A 124 -17.77 -8.44 30.03
N VAL A 125 -17.17 -9.19 29.10
CA VAL A 125 -16.63 -8.66 27.85
C VAL A 125 -17.68 -8.63 26.74
N ALA A 126 -18.53 -9.64 26.60
CA ALA A 126 -19.60 -9.66 25.60
C ALA A 126 -20.77 -8.73 25.99
N PHE A 127 -21.49 -9.07 27.06
CA PHE A 127 -22.86 -8.62 27.34
C PHE A 127 -22.96 -7.39 28.26
N ARG A 128 -22.01 -6.45 28.12
CA ARG A 128 -21.75 -5.32 29.04
C ARG A 128 -21.39 -5.80 30.47
N SER A 129 -21.19 -4.87 31.40
CA SER A 129 -20.77 -5.17 32.79
C SER A 129 -21.90 -5.06 33.82
N ASN A 130 -23.16 -5.05 33.37
CA ASN A 130 -24.33 -4.75 34.20
C ASN A 130 -25.56 -5.62 33.86
N TYR A 131 -25.33 -6.79 33.25
CA TYR A 131 -26.35 -7.80 32.97
C TYR A 131 -26.92 -8.39 34.27
N ASN A 132 -28.04 -9.09 34.15
CA ASN A 132 -28.66 -9.82 35.24
C ASN A 132 -27.80 -11.04 35.65
N GLN A 133 -26.87 -10.82 36.58
CA GLN A 133 -25.98 -11.88 37.10
C GLN A 133 -26.76 -13.13 37.54
N GLN A 134 -27.93 -12.98 38.16
CA GLN A 134 -28.71 -14.16 38.60
C GLN A 134 -29.18 -15.01 37.41
N ALA A 135 -29.53 -14.40 36.27
CA ALA A 135 -29.88 -15.12 35.05
C ALA A 135 -28.64 -15.77 34.40
N ALA A 136 -27.51 -15.04 34.36
CA ALA A 136 -26.24 -15.56 33.88
C ALA A 136 -25.75 -16.77 34.72
N ASP A 137 -25.86 -16.70 36.05
CA ASP A 137 -25.51 -17.78 36.98
C ASP A 137 -26.35 -19.06 36.76
N PHE A 138 -27.60 -18.94 36.26
CA PHE A 138 -28.40 -20.09 35.86
C PHE A 138 -27.89 -20.71 34.55
N ILE A 139 -27.59 -19.88 33.54
CA ILE A 139 -27.03 -20.32 32.25
C ILE A 139 -25.68 -21.04 32.45
N TYR A 140 -24.80 -20.50 33.31
CA TYR A 140 -23.54 -21.16 33.66
C TYR A 140 -23.74 -22.53 34.35
N GLN A 141 -24.74 -22.61 35.22
CA GLN A 141 -25.07 -23.85 35.92
C GLN A 141 -25.66 -24.92 35.00
N ASP A 142 -26.39 -24.52 33.96
CA ASP A 142 -26.89 -25.40 32.90
C ASP A 142 -25.71 -25.96 32.09
N PHE A 143 -24.80 -25.09 31.60
CA PHE A 143 -23.57 -25.51 30.90
C PHE A 143 -22.70 -26.45 31.76
N SER A 144 -22.52 -26.13 33.05
CA SER A 144 -21.75 -26.94 34.02
C SER A 144 -22.34 -28.32 34.30
N ARG A 145 -23.62 -28.55 33.94
CA ARG A 145 -24.32 -29.85 34.10
C ARG A 145 -24.50 -30.59 32.78
N GLU A 146 -23.96 -30.04 31.69
CA GLU A 146 -24.27 -30.45 30.31
C GLU A 146 -25.78 -30.41 29.97
N ASP A 147 -26.55 -29.55 30.64
CA ASP A 147 -27.97 -29.34 30.33
C ASP A 147 -28.12 -28.18 29.34
N PHE A 148 -28.45 -28.51 28.09
CA PHE A 148 -28.65 -27.54 27.01
C PHE A 148 -30.13 -27.43 26.60
N GLY A 149 -31.05 -28.01 27.39
CA GLY A 149 -32.48 -27.95 27.12
C GLY A 149 -33.08 -26.53 27.21
N SER A 150 -32.33 -25.58 27.75
CA SER A 150 -32.66 -24.16 27.81
C SER A 150 -32.14 -23.35 26.60
N LEU A 151 -31.32 -23.90 25.69
CA LEU A 151 -30.85 -23.17 24.51
C LEU A 151 -31.91 -23.10 23.39
N PRO A 152 -31.84 -22.07 22.51
CA PRO A 152 -32.73 -21.96 21.34
C PRO A 152 -32.70 -23.19 20.43
N LEU A 153 -33.82 -23.41 19.72
CA LEU A 153 -33.90 -24.45 18.69
C LEU A 153 -33.18 -24.01 17.42
N VAL A 154 -32.43 -24.91 16.77
CA VAL A 154 -31.68 -24.60 15.54
C VAL A 154 -32.40 -25.17 14.33
N SER A 155 -32.85 -24.27 13.46
CA SER A 155 -33.53 -24.56 12.19
C SER A 155 -32.66 -24.13 11.00
N ILE A 156 -33.08 -24.49 9.78
CA ILE A 156 -32.37 -24.18 8.54
C ILE A 156 -33.28 -23.31 7.67
N ALA A 157 -32.72 -22.25 7.11
CA ALA A 157 -33.38 -21.40 6.12
C ALA A 157 -32.48 -21.22 4.90
N SER A 158 -33.05 -20.87 3.74
CA SER A 158 -32.21 -20.52 2.60
C SER A 158 -31.43 -19.24 2.89
N SER A 159 -30.18 -19.13 2.45
CA SER A 159 -29.37 -17.92 2.60
C SER A 159 -30.07 -16.68 2.00
N SER A 160 -30.91 -16.87 0.98
CA SER A 160 -31.79 -15.82 0.44
C SER A 160 -32.92 -15.38 1.38
N ALA A 161 -33.44 -16.28 2.21
CA ALA A 161 -34.45 -15.93 3.22
C ALA A 161 -33.81 -15.12 4.36
N LEU A 162 -32.61 -15.51 4.82
CA LEU A 162 -31.86 -14.81 5.86
C LEU A 162 -31.23 -13.47 5.39
N ASN A 163 -31.66 -12.91 4.27
CA ASN A 163 -31.07 -11.75 3.58
C ASN A 163 -29.56 -11.87 3.26
N GLY A 164 -28.95 -13.01 3.57
CA GLY A 164 -27.59 -13.37 3.23
C GLY A 164 -26.63 -13.63 4.40
N ALA A 165 -27.11 -13.49 5.63
CA ALA A 165 -26.42 -13.94 6.83
C ALA A 165 -26.18 -15.46 6.83
N GLU A 166 -25.20 -15.92 7.61
CA GLU A 166 -24.90 -17.34 7.79
C GLU A 166 -25.72 -17.99 8.91
N GLY A 167 -26.21 -17.16 9.83
CA GLY A 167 -27.05 -17.45 10.98
C GLY A 167 -27.87 -16.22 11.34
N VAL A 168 -28.98 -16.44 12.04
CA VAL A 168 -29.89 -15.41 12.59
C VAL A 168 -30.58 -15.95 13.86
N TYR A 169 -30.56 -15.20 14.96
CA TYR A 169 -31.41 -15.39 16.13
C TYR A 169 -32.73 -14.60 16.02
N VAL A 170 -33.85 -15.27 16.35
CA VAL A 170 -35.20 -14.69 16.37
C VAL A 170 -35.74 -14.70 17.80
N ALA A 171 -35.65 -13.56 18.47
CA ALA A 171 -36.06 -13.37 19.86
C ALA A 171 -37.56 -13.64 20.14
N GLN A 172 -38.42 -13.51 19.13
CA GLN A 172 -39.87 -13.69 19.28
C GLN A 172 -40.27 -15.16 19.55
N ASP A 173 -39.58 -16.10 18.90
CA ASP A 173 -39.85 -17.54 18.97
C ASP A 173 -38.66 -18.31 19.62
N ASP A 174 -37.70 -17.57 20.21
CA ASP A 174 -36.46 -18.07 20.83
C ASP A 174 -35.77 -19.17 20.00
N SER A 175 -35.55 -18.85 18.72
CA SER A 175 -35.12 -19.79 17.69
C SER A 175 -33.95 -19.24 16.87
N ILE A 176 -33.07 -20.13 16.42
CA ILE A 176 -31.91 -19.84 15.58
C ILE A 176 -32.14 -20.42 14.19
N PHE A 177 -31.85 -19.66 13.13
CA PHE A 177 -31.88 -20.14 11.74
C PHE A 177 -30.49 -20.06 11.14
N LEU A 178 -29.96 -21.19 10.67
CA LEU A 178 -28.71 -21.25 9.91
C LEU A 178 -28.96 -21.23 8.40
N SER A 179 -28.03 -20.65 7.65
CA SER A 179 -28.08 -20.64 6.19
C SER A 179 -27.81 -22.04 5.62
N ASP A 180 -28.60 -22.41 4.61
CA ASP A 180 -28.38 -23.62 3.81
C ASP A 180 -26.95 -23.68 3.22
N GLN A 181 -26.41 -22.53 2.83
CA GLN A 181 -25.04 -22.38 2.30
C GLN A 181 -23.98 -22.72 3.36
N LEU A 182 -24.09 -22.16 4.57
CA LEU A 182 -23.18 -22.43 5.69
C LEU A 182 -23.13 -23.94 5.99
N VAL A 183 -24.27 -24.59 6.14
CA VAL A 183 -24.30 -26.01 6.51
C VAL A 183 -23.90 -26.90 5.34
N SER A 184 -24.22 -26.52 4.10
CA SER A 184 -23.75 -27.23 2.89
C SER A 184 -22.24 -27.15 2.68
N SER A 185 -21.54 -26.19 3.31
CA SER A 185 -20.07 -26.09 3.24
C SER A 185 -19.36 -27.31 3.85
N GLY A 186 -20.01 -27.98 4.81
CA GLY A 186 -19.41 -29.05 5.59
C GLY A 186 -18.30 -28.62 6.57
N ASP A 187 -18.04 -27.31 6.72
CA ASP A 187 -17.07 -26.80 7.69
C ASP A 187 -17.69 -26.79 9.09
N ILE A 188 -17.43 -27.87 9.83
CA ILE A 188 -17.92 -28.10 11.19
C ILE A 188 -17.54 -26.96 12.15
N GLN A 189 -16.39 -26.31 11.94
CA GLN A 189 -15.91 -25.23 12.80
C GLN A 189 -16.59 -23.90 12.46
N ALA A 190 -16.82 -23.61 11.17
CA ALA A 190 -17.61 -22.46 10.76
C ALA A 190 -19.07 -22.57 11.24
N ILE A 191 -19.70 -23.75 11.06
CA ILE A 191 -21.07 -24.01 11.54
C ILE A 191 -21.15 -23.84 13.07
N ALA A 192 -20.19 -24.39 13.82
CA ALA A 192 -20.18 -24.24 15.28
C ALA A 192 -19.93 -22.79 15.74
N ALA A 193 -19.08 -22.03 15.04
CA ALA A 193 -18.84 -20.62 15.34
C ALA A 193 -20.10 -19.77 15.19
N VAL A 194 -20.86 -19.96 14.10
CA VAL A 194 -22.13 -19.24 13.90
C VAL A 194 -23.17 -19.69 14.94
N ILE A 195 -23.31 -20.98 15.24
CA ILE A 195 -24.25 -21.42 16.30
C ILE A 195 -23.90 -20.77 17.66
N LEU A 196 -22.61 -20.65 18.00
CA LEU A 196 -22.18 -19.98 19.23
C LEU A 196 -22.47 -18.47 19.23
N GLU A 197 -22.40 -17.83 18.07
CA GLU A 197 -22.70 -16.42 17.84
C GLU A 197 -24.19 -16.12 18.06
N GLU A 198 -25.06 -16.92 17.44
CA GLU A 198 -26.51 -16.84 17.64
C GLU A 198 -26.95 -17.22 19.08
N ILE A 199 -26.23 -18.15 19.74
CA ILE A 199 -26.39 -18.42 21.18
C ILE A 199 -25.99 -17.19 22.02
N GLY A 200 -25.00 -16.41 21.59
CA GLY A 200 -24.60 -15.17 22.24
C GLY A 200 -25.72 -14.13 22.26
N HIS A 201 -26.32 -13.83 21.10
CA HIS A 201 -27.49 -12.94 21.02
C HIS A 201 -28.68 -13.47 21.85
N ALA A 202 -28.93 -14.78 21.82
CA ALA A 202 -29.97 -15.40 22.65
C ALA A 202 -29.70 -15.27 24.16
N ILE A 203 -28.44 -15.36 24.58
CA ILE A 203 -28.04 -15.13 25.97
C ILE A 203 -28.25 -13.66 26.35
N ASP A 204 -27.83 -12.70 25.51
CA ASP A 204 -27.98 -11.27 25.79
C ASP A 204 -29.45 -10.91 26.02
N ASN A 205 -30.33 -11.29 25.09
CA ASN A 205 -31.79 -11.09 25.18
C ASN A 205 -32.44 -11.67 26.46
N ARG A 206 -31.79 -12.64 27.12
CA ARG A 206 -32.27 -13.25 28.38
C ARG A 206 -31.70 -12.59 29.64
N ILE A 207 -30.48 -12.04 29.57
CA ILE A 207 -29.79 -11.46 30.74
C ILE A 207 -29.84 -9.93 30.77
N ASN A 208 -30.09 -9.28 29.63
CA ASN A 208 -30.21 -7.83 29.48
C ASN A 208 -31.64 -7.43 29.12
N SER A 209 -32.10 -6.28 29.62
CA SER A 209 -33.40 -5.68 29.28
C SER A 209 -33.30 -4.59 28.20
N VAL A 210 -32.07 -4.27 27.81
CA VAL A 210 -31.70 -3.44 26.68
C VAL A 210 -30.49 -4.13 26.07
N ASP A 211 -30.68 -4.54 24.83
CA ASP A 211 -29.71 -5.12 23.92
C ASP A 211 -28.29 -4.55 24.08
N SER A 212 -27.28 -5.39 23.91
CA SER A 212 -25.86 -5.03 24.00
C SER A 212 -25.43 -4.17 22.80
N PRO A 213 -24.23 -3.54 22.82
CA PRO A 213 -23.87 -2.52 21.84
C PRO A 213 -22.86 -3.09 20.85
N GLY A 214 -23.31 -3.32 19.63
CA GLY A 214 -22.53 -3.93 18.57
C GLY A 214 -22.66 -5.45 18.59
N ASP A 215 -21.65 -6.16 18.11
CA ASP A 215 -21.75 -7.60 17.87
C ASP A 215 -21.36 -8.44 19.10
N GLU A 216 -22.23 -8.50 20.13
CA GLU A 216 -21.97 -9.33 21.31
C GLU A 216 -22.02 -10.84 21.03
N GLY A 217 -22.76 -11.26 20.00
CA GLY A 217 -22.80 -12.64 19.50
C GLY A 217 -21.41 -13.12 19.08
N TYR A 218 -20.76 -12.42 18.16
CA TYR A 218 -19.43 -12.76 17.69
C TYR A 218 -18.37 -12.58 18.79
N ILE A 219 -18.49 -11.54 19.64
CA ILE A 219 -17.59 -11.38 20.79
C ILE A 219 -17.69 -12.60 21.70
N PHE A 220 -18.90 -13.06 22.05
CA PHE A 220 -19.11 -14.27 22.83
C PHE A 220 -18.52 -15.50 22.12
N SER A 221 -18.88 -15.73 20.86
CA SER A 221 -18.41 -16.85 20.04
C SER A 221 -16.89 -16.92 19.94
N ALA A 222 -16.22 -15.78 19.72
CA ALA A 222 -14.77 -15.70 19.66
C ALA A 222 -14.12 -16.02 21.01
N LEU A 223 -14.68 -15.52 22.12
CA LEU A 223 -14.13 -15.71 23.46
C LEU A 223 -14.28 -17.15 23.98
N VAL A 224 -15.42 -17.82 23.74
CA VAL A 224 -15.60 -19.24 24.11
C VAL A 224 -14.77 -20.19 23.23
N GLN A 225 -14.49 -19.80 21.98
CA GLN A 225 -13.51 -20.47 21.12
C GLN A 225 -12.04 -20.24 21.54
N GLY A 226 -11.79 -19.43 22.58
CA GLY A 226 -10.45 -19.11 23.07
C GLY A 226 -9.65 -18.15 22.15
N LYS A 227 -10.30 -17.43 21.24
CA LYS A 227 -9.64 -16.45 20.36
C LYS A 227 -9.27 -15.21 21.17
N ALA A 228 -8.08 -14.67 20.92
CA ALA A 228 -7.61 -13.45 21.56
C ALA A 228 -7.99 -12.23 20.71
N LEU A 229 -9.03 -11.50 21.13
CA LEU A 229 -9.42 -10.22 20.53
C LEU A 229 -8.46 -9.11 20.97
N SER A 230 -7.96 -8.32 20.02
CA SER A 230 -7.12 -7.15 20.31
C SER A 230 -7.95 -5.97 20.85
N SER A 231 -7.31 -5.00 21.51
CA SER A 231 -8.04 -3.85 22.09
C SER A 231 -8.74 -2.99 21.04
N ASP A 232 -8.14 -2.83 19.85
CA ASP A 232 -8.73 -2.06 18.75
C ASP A 232 -9.90 -2.83 18.09
N GLU A 233 -9.75 -4.14 17.92
CA GLU A 233 -10.78 -5.06 17.40
C GLU A 233 -11.98 -5.14 18.34
N LEU A 234 -11.77 -5.32 19.64
CA LEU A 234 -12.84 -5.32 20.64
C LEU A 234 -13.54 -3.95 20.76
N ALA A 235 -12.78 -2.85 20.65
CA ALA A 235 -13.38 -1.52 20.64
C ALA A 235 -14.22 -1.26 19.39
N TRP A 236 -13.89 -1.91 18.27
CA TRP A 236 -14.61 -1.80 17.02
C TRP A 236 -15.86 -2.70 16.96
N LEU A 237 -15.76 -3.98 17.35
CA LEU A 237 -16.91 -4.89 17.45
C LEU A 237 -18.01 -4.31 18.37
N LYS A 238 -17.62 -3.66 19.48
CA LYS A 238 -18.54 -2.93 20.38
C LYS A 238 -19.17 -1.64 19.83
N GLN A 239 -19.03 -1.40 18.52
CA GLN A 239 -19.63 -0.30 17.77
C GLN A 239 -20.28 -0.77 16.46
N GLU A 240 -20.20 -2.07 16.13
CA GLU A 240 -20.72 -2.66 14.91
C GLU A 240 -22.06 -3.33 15.19
N ASP A 241 -23.14 -2.60 14.95
CA ASP A 241 -24.54 -2.99 15.08
C ASP A 241 -25.01 -3.42 13.68
N ASP A 242 -25.18 -4.73 13.45
CA ASP A 242 -25.39 -5.33 12.11
C ASP A 242 -26.85 -5.74 11.81
N GLN A 243 -27.76 -5.20 12.61
CA GLN A 243 -29.21 -5.29 12.49
C GLN A 243 -29.76 -5.11 11.07
N ALA A 244 -30.57 -6.09 10.66
CA ALA A 244 -31.36 -6.07 9.44
C ALA A 244 -32.82 -6.47 9.69
N TRP A 245 -33.70 -6.08 8.78
CA TRP A 245 -35.10 -6.50 8.83
C TRP A 245 -35.33 -7.77 8.00
N LEU A 246 -35.73 -8.85 8.66
CA LEU A 246 -36.15 -10.11 8.08
C LEU A 246 -37.68 -10.18 7.99
N GLU A 247 -38.24 -10.58 6.85
CA GLU A 247 -39.68 -10.90 6.77
C GLU A 247 -39.91 -12.35 7.22
N TYR A 248 -40.52 -12.53 8.40
CA TYR A 248 -40.81 -13.82 9.00
C TYR A 248 -42.31 -13.90 9.33
N ASN A 249 -43.00 -14.93 8.84
CA ASN A 249 -44.45 -15.12 8.99
C ASN A 249 -45.31 -13.89 8.59
N GLY A 250 -44.83 -13.08 7.64
CA GLY A 250 -45.51 -11.86 7.18
C GLY A 250 -45.37 -10.65 8.12
N GLN A 251 -44.44 -10.71 9.08
CA GLN A 251 -44.03 -9.59 9.92
C GLN A 251 -42.56 -9.27 9.68
N MET A 252 -42.19 -7.99 9.78
CA MET A 252 -40.78 -7.57 9.75
C MET A 252 -40.21 -7.72 11.17
N VAL A 253 -39.20 -8.57 11.32
CA VAL A 253 -38.46 -8.83 12.56
C VAL A 253 -37.05 -8.24 12.40
N LEU A 254 -36.55 -7.59 13.45
CA LEU A 254 -35.17 -7.10 13.50
C LEU A 254 -34.26 -8.25 13.93
N VAL A 255 -33.19 -8.49 13.18
CA VAL A 255 -32.26 -9.61 13.41
C VAL A 255 -30.82 -9.17 13.18
N GLU A 256 -29.91 -9.61 14.03
CA GLU A 256 -28.46 -9.51 13.79
C GLU A 256 -28.06 -10.44 12.63
N GLN A 257 -27.00 -10.10 11.90
CA GLN A 257 -26.53 -10.81 10.70
C GLN A 257 -25.04 -11.14 10.73
N SER A 258 -24.72 -12.36 11.13
CA SER A 258 -23.39 -12.96 11.01
C SER A 258 -22.70 -12.67 9.65
N LEU A 259 -21.61 -11.89 9.72
CA LEU A 259 -20.87 -11.37 8.58
C LEU A 259 -20.18 -12.48 7.75
N PRO A 260 -20.05 -12.31 6.42
CA PRO A 260 -19.38 -13.30 5.57
C PRO A 260 -17.89 -13.42 5.91
N THR A 261 -17.39 -14.66 6.06
CA THR A 261 -15.97 -14.91 6.36
C THR A 261 -15.13 -14.89 5.09
N VAL A 262 -14.09 -14.05 5.03
CA VAL A 262 -13.17 -13.96 3.87
C VAL A 262 -11.83 -14.67 4.15
N THR A 263 -11.40 -15.48 3.19
CA THR A 263 -10.13 -16.24 3.24
C THR A 263 -9.26 -15.97 2.01
N LEU A 264 -7.95 -16.23 2.17
CA LEU A 264 -6.92 -16.15 1.14
C LEU A 264 -6.25 -17.52 0.98
N SER A 265 -6.20 -17.99 -0.27
CA SER A 265 -5.45 -19.18 -0.66
C SER A 265 -4.46 -18.85 -1.78
N VAL A 266 -3.49 -19.75 -2.02
CA VAL A 266 -2.49 -19.61 -3.08
C VAL A 266 -2.57 -20.81 -4.02
N PRO A 267 -3.49 -20.82 -5.01
CA PRO A 267 -3.65 -21.96 -5.92
C PRO A 267 -2.41 -22.25 -6.78
N ASP A 268 -1.59 -21.23 -7.06
CA ASP A 268 -0.24 -21.43 -7.59
C ASP A 268 0.75 -20.48 -6.91
N ALA A 269 1.66 -21.06 -6.13
CA ALA A 269 2.66 -20.34 -5.34
C ALA A 269 3.93 -19.99 -6.14
N ASN A 270 4.02 -20.38 -7.41
CA ASN A 270 5.17 -20.13 -8.27
C ASN A 270 4.76 -19.26 -9.46
N ALA A 271 5.58 -18.28 -9.78
CA ALA A 271 5.49 -17.47 -10.98
C ALA A 271 6.89 -17.40 -11.60
N ALA A 272 6.99 -17.14 -12.91
CA ALA A 272 8.27 -17.07 -13.58
C ALA A 272 8.29 -16.08 -14.73
N GLU A 273 9.43 -15.42 -14.88
CA GLU A 273 9.80 -14.74 -16.12
C GLU A 273 10.00 -15.77 -17.24
N VAL A 274 9.51 -15.48 -18.44
CA VAL A 274 9.66 -16.35 -19.61
C VAL A 274 9.89 -15.54 -20.88
N ASN A 275 10.82 -16.03 -21.70
CA ASN A 275 11.18 -15.41 -22.96
C ASN A 275 9.98 -15.35 -23.92
N THR A 276 10.02 -14.42 -24.88
CA THR A 276 8.95 -14.28 -25.88
C THR A 276 8.72 -15.59 -26.62
N GLY A 277 7.49 -16.10 -26.58
CA GLY A 277 7.10 -17.38 -27.19
C GLY A 277 7.08 -18.58 -26.23
N GLN A 278 7.50 -18.43 -24.97
CA GLN A 278 7.35 -19.45 -23.93
C GLN A 278 6.01 -19.31 -23.17
N THR A 279 5.53 -20.40 -22.57
CA THR A 279 4.32 -20.42 -21.74
C THR A 279 4.55 -19.66 -20.43
N ARG A 280 3.82 -18.56 -20.22
CA ARG A 280 3.88 -17.77 -18.98
C ARG A 280 3.28 -18.53 -17.81
N ASN A 281 3.95 -18.53 -16.66
CA ASN A 281 3.31 -18.81 -15.37
C ASN A 281 3.23 -17.53 -14.53
N PRO A 282 2.03 -16.96 -14.31
CA PRO A 282 1.84 -15.81 -13.43
C PRO A 282 1.70 -16.18 -11.95
N GLY A 283 1.61 -17.45 -11.56
CA GLY A 283 1.11 -17.82 -10.23
C GLY A 283 -0.28 -17.24 -9.94
N SER A 284 -0.83 -17.49 -8.74
CA SER A 284 -2.08 -16.86 -8.33
C SER A 284 -2.34 -16.88 -6.83
N PHE A 285 -2.99 -15.82 -6.36
CA PHE A 285 -3.79 -15.85 -5.15
C PHE A 285 -5.27 -16.06 -5.50
N ARG A 286 -6.05 -16.59 -4.56
CA ARG A 286 -7.51 -16.60 -4.61
C ARG A 286 -8.07 -16.09 -3.28
N VAL A 287 -8.89 -15.05 -3.37
CA VAL A 287 -9.69 -14.55 -2.26
C VAL A 287 -11.07 -15.19 -2.37
N SER A 288 -11.55 -15.80 -1.29
CA SER A 288 -12.86 -16.46 -1.21
C SER A 288 -13.67 -15.87 -0.05
N ARG A 289 -15.00 -15.96 -0.13
CA ARG A 289 -15.93 -15.61 0.94
C ARG A 289 -16.91 -16.76 1.21
N THR A 290 -17.44 -16.81 2.42
CA THR A 290 -18.70 -17.48 2.74
C THR A 290 -19.87 -16.48 2.62
N GLY A 291 -21.09 -16.89 2.98
CA GLY A 291 -22.28 -16.05 2.97
C GLY A 291 -22.82 -15.69 1.59
N SER A 292 -23.91 -14.91 1.57
CA SER A 292 -24.64 -14.58 0.36
C SER A 292 -23.79 -13.92 -0.72
N THR A 293 -23.99 -14.37 -1.95
CA THR A 293 -23.37 -13.78 -3.14
C THR A 293 -24.20 -12.70 -3.82
N ALA A 294 -25.34 -12.29 -3.25
CA ALA A 294 -26.27 -11.32 -3.86
C ALA A 294 -25.68 -9.92 -4.07
N THR A 295 -24.69 -9.53 -3.25
CA THR A 295 -23.93 -8.28 -3.39
C THR A 295 -22.47 -8.55 -3.76
N ALA A 296 -21.78 -7.58 -4.34
CA ALA A 296 -20.34 -7.65 -4.58
C ALA A 296 -19.56 -7.25 -3.32
N LEU A 297 -18.55 -8.03 -2.95
CA LEU A 297 -17.74 -7.79 -1.76
C LEU A 297 -16.38 -7.19 -2.13
N THR A 298 -16.04 -6.01 -1.59
CA THR A 298 -14.73 -5.37 -1.82
C THR A 298 -13.77 -5.72 -0.69
N VAL A 299 -12.79 -6.57 -0.99
CA VAL A 299 -11.78 -7.03 -0.03
C VAL A 299 -10.49 -6.21 -0.19
N ASN A 300 -10.01 -5.62 0.90
CA ASN A 300 -8.77 -4.85 0.93
C ASN A 300 -7.60 -5.71 1.44
N TYR A 301 -6.39 -5.45 0.96
CA TYR A 301 -5.19 -6.17 1.37
C TYR A 301 -3.92 -5.29 1.39
N ASN A 302 -2.93 -5.68 2.18
CA ASN A 302 -1.57 -5.17 2.08
C ASN A 302 -0.77 -5.99 1.07
N ILE A 303 0.21 -5.34 0.43
CA ILE A 303 1.18 -5.96 -0.48
C ILE A 303 2.56 -5.80 0.15
N GLY A 304 3.35 -6.87 0.13
CA GLY A 304 4.74 -6.88 0.55
C GLY A 304 5.49 -8.03 -0.09
N GLY A 305 6.60 -8.45 0.52
CA GLY A 305 7.56 -9.38 -0.08
C GLY A 305 8.81 -8.62 -0.56
N THR A 306 9.62 -9.28 -1.38
CA THR A 306 10.80 -8.65 -1.99
C THR A 306 10.51 -8.04 -3.35
N ALA A 307 9.49 -8.55 -4.07
CA ALA A 307 9.11 -8.07 -5.39
C ALA A 307 8.33 -6.75 -5.34
N THR A 308 8.77 -5.81 -6.16
CA THR A 308 8.31 -4.46 -6.40
C THR A 308 6.98 -4.43 -7.14
N ASN A 309 5.92 -4.02 -6.44
CA ASN A 309 4.59 -3.86 -7.04
C ASN A 309 4.60 -2.84 -8.20
N GLY A 310 4.44 -3.33 -9.43
CA GLY A 310 4.37 -2.55 -10.66
C GLY A 310 5.68 -2.41 -11.44
N ALA A 311 6.75 -3.09 -11.04
CA ALA A 311 7.93 -3.31 -11.89
C ALA A 311 7.96 -4.79 -12.29
N ASP A 312 8.35 -5.66 -11.36
CA ASP A 312 8.57 -7.11 -11.53
C ASP A 312 7.24 -7.87 -11.82
N TYR A 313 6.09 -7.26 -11.54
CA TYR A 313 4.76 -7.74 -11.94
C TYR A 313 3.77 -6.59 -12.12
N ASN A 314 2.70 -6.85 -12.88
CA ASN A 314 1.60 -5.91 -13.10
C ASN A 314 1.07 -5.31 -11.79
N ARG A 315 0.94 -3.97 -11.74
CA ARG A 315 0.59 -3.24 -10.51
C ARG A 315 -0.74 -3.71 -9.89
N LEU A 316 -0.63 -4.34 -8.73
CA LEU A 316 -1.77 -4.62 -7.85
C LEU A 316 -2.20 -3.35 -7.12
N SER A 317 -3.53 -3.21 -6.93
CA SER A 317 -4.17 -2.00 -6.40
C SER A 317 -4.34 -1.98 -4.88
N GLY A 318 -4.05 -3.08 -4.18
CA GLY A 318 -4.32 -3.24 -2.73
C GLY A 318 -5.78 -3.56 -2.40
N ARG A 319 -6.62 -3.81 -3.40
CA ARG A 319 -8.01 -4.29 -3.24
C ARG A 319 -8.40 -5.25 -4.35
N VAL A 320 -9.40 -6.08 -4.10
CA VAL A 320 -10.08 -6.91 -5.12
C VAL A 320 -11.57 -6.92 -4.84
N VAL A 321 -12.39 -7.09 -5.87
CA VAL A 321 -13.84 -7.23 -5.74
C VAL A 321 -14.21 -8.66 -6.07
N ILE A 322 -14.89 -9.35 -5.15
CA ILE A 322 -15.63 -10.57 -5.45
C ILE A 322 -16.97 -10.14 -6.07
N PRO A 323 -17.26 -10.45 -7.35
CA PRO A 323 -18.48 -9.97 -8.01
C PRO A 323 -19.79 -10.52 -7.40
N ILE A 324 -20.90 -9.90 -7.77
CA ILE A 324 -22.25 -10.46 -7.55
C ILE A 324 -22.32 -11.86 -8.18
N GLY A 325 -22.91 -12.81 -7.46
CA GLY A 325 -23.02 -14.22 -7.85
C GLY A 325 -21.74 -15.04 -7.70
N ALA A 326 -20.63 -14.44 -7.25
CA ALA A 326 -19.36 -15.14 -7.03
C ALA A 326 -19.02 -15.28 -5.55
N SER A 327 -18.49 -16.45 -5.18
CA SER A 327 -17.92 -16.74 -3.85
C SER A 327 -16.39 -16.60 -3.81
N SER A 328 -15.70 -16.44 -4.96
CA SER A 328 -14.25 -16.18 -4.98
C SER A 328 -13.80 -15.39 -6.20
N VAL A 329 -12.60 -14.82 -6.11
CA VAL A 329 -11.91 -14.09 -7.18
C VAL A 329 -10.40 -14.40 -7.15
N ALA A 330 -9.79 -14.52 -8.32
CA ALA A 330 -8.35 -14.73 -8.46
C ALA A 330 -7.60 -13.40 -8.59
N ILE A 331 -6.39 -13.33 -8.01
CA ILE A 331 -5.43 -12.25 -8.21
C ILE A 331 -4.19 -12.88 -8.87
N PRO A 332 -4.04 -12.80 -10.20
CA PRO A 332 -2.86 -13.32 -10.90
C PRO A 332 -1.66 -12.40 -10.71
N ILE A 333 -0.46 -12.96 -10.53
CA ILE A 333 0.79 -12.18 -10.43
C ILE A 333 1.44 -12.18 -11.81
N THR A 334 0.83 -11.46 -12.76
CA THR A 334 1.34 -11.36 -14.13
C THR A 334 2.73 -10.73 -14.14
N VAL A 335 3.76 -11.58 -14.18
CA VAL A 335 5.18 -11.22 -14.12
C VAL A 335 5.57 -10.43 -15.37
N THR A 336 6.31 -9.35 -15.14
CA THR A 336 7.00 -8.59 -16.18
C THR A 336 8.28 -9.34 -16.52
N ASN A 337 8.58 -9.56 -17.80
CA ASN A 337 9.91 -10.09 -18.16
C ASN A 337 10.79 -8.91 -18.56
N ASP A 338 12.01 -8.82 -18.05
CA ASP A 338 12.97 -7.81 -18.52
C ASP A 338 14.28 -8.40 -19.09
N ASN A 339 15.46 -7.85 -18.77
CA ASN A 339 16.79 -8.34 -19.17
C ASN A 339 17.83 -8.16 -18.03
N PHE A 340 17.35 -8.00 -16.79
CA PHE A 340 18.15 -7.76 -15.59
C PHE A 340 18.16 -9.01 -14.71
N TYR A 341 19.35 -9.51 -14.39
CA TYR A 341 19.45 -10.65 -13.47
C TYR A 341 18.98 -10.30 -12.06
N GLU A 342 18.12 -11.15 -11.54
CA GLU A 342 17.51 -11.06 -10.22
C GLU A 342 17.63 -12.40 -9.46
N VAL A 343 17.66 -12.32 -8.13
CA VAL A 343 17.51 -13.52 -7.29
C VAL A 343 16.02 -13.77 -7.05
N ALA A 344 15.59 -15.04 -6.98
CA ALA A 344 14.17 -15.38 -6.87
C ALA A 344 13.41 -14.55 -5.81
N GLU A 345 12.46 -13.73 -6.28
CA GLU A 345 11.77 -12.74 -5.48
C GLU A 345 10.40 -13.23 -5.00
N THR A 346 9.69 -12.42 -4.21
CA THR A 346 8.46 -12.85 -3.54
C THR A 346 7.39 -11.77 -3.52
N VAL A 347 6.15 -12.16 -3.80
CA VAL A 347 4.96 -11.34 -3.55
C VAL A 347 4.22 -11.93 -2.36
N ARG A 348 3.91 -11.10 -1.36
CA ARG A 348 3.13 -11.46 -0.19
C ARG A 348 1.89 -10.59 -0.12
N ILE A 349 0.73 -11.22 0.02
CA ILE A 349 -0.54 -10.54 0.27
C ILE A 349 -0.99 -10.87 1.69
N SER A 350 -1.50 -9.88 2.42
CA SER A 350 -2.28 -10.11 3.65
C SER A 350 -3.59 -9.33 3.62
N LEU A 351 -4.70 -10.00 3.88
CA LEU A 351 -6.02 -9.38 3.92
C LEU A 351 -6.13 -8.37 5.07
N LYS A 352 -7.03 -7.40 4.93
CA LYS A 352 -7.39 -6.42 5.98
C LYS A 352 -8.81 -6.67 6.47
N GLN A 353 -9.02 -6.53 7.78
CA GLN A 353 -10.35 -6.48 8.40
C GLN A 353 -11.22 -5.35 7.81
N ASN A 354 -12.53 -5.53 7.78
CA ASN A 354 -13.49 -4.54 7.30
C ASN A 354 -14.89 -4.79 7.89
N SER A 355 -15.73 -3.76 8.03
CA SER A 355 -17.12 -3.86 8.51
C SER A 355 -18.11 -4.47 7.52
N ALA A 356 -17.62 -5.29 6.60
CA ALA A 356 -18.43 -6.02 5.62
C ALA A 356 -18.03 -7.50 5.57
N TYR A 357 -17.04 -7.92 6.36
CA TYR A 357 -16.57 -9.29 6.43
C TYR A 357 -15.60 -9.53 7.59
N THR A 358 -15.68 -10.71 8.19
CA THR A 358 -14.67 -11.23 9.12
C THR A 358 -13.52 -11.91 8.35
N LEU A 359 -12.34 -12.05 8.97
CA LEU A 359 -11.21 -12.76 8.37
C LEU A 359 -11.13 -14.20 8.87
N GLY A 360 -11.12 -15.17 7.95
CA GLY A 360 -10.88 -16.58 8.25
C GLY A 360 -9.41 -16.90 8.53
N ALA A 361 -9.15 -18.11 9.04
CA ALA A 361 -7.84 -18.53 9.54
C ALA A 361 -6.67 -18.38 8.53
N SER A 362 -6.95 -18.50 7.23
CA SER A 362 -5.98 -18.22 6.16
C SER A 362 -6.20 -16.82 5.61
N SER A 363 -5.40 -15.85 6.06
CA SER A 363 -5.48 -14.44 5.64
C SER A 363 -4.19 -13.91 5.00
N ILE A 364 -3.14 -14.75 4.88
CA ILE A 364 -1.83 -14.39 4.33
C ILE A 364 -1.38 -15.43 3.30
N GLY A 365 -0.87 -14.97 2.15
CA GLY A 365 -0.32 -15.81 1.10
C GLY A 365 1.03 -15.32 0.59
N ARG A 366 1.81 -16.21 -0.03
CA ARG A 366 3.07 -15.89 -0.72
C ARG A 366 3.16 -16.59 -2.08
N VAL A 367 3.52 -15.84 -3.11
CA VAL A 367 3.99 -16.33 -4.42
C VAL A 367 5.48 -16.02 -4.55
N THR A 368 6.25 -16.91 -5.19
CA THR A 368 7.68 -16.70 -5.49
C THR A 368 7.85 -16.52 -6.99
N ILE A 369 8.57 -15.48 -7.41
CA ILE A 369 8.90 -15.18 -8.82
C ILE A 369 10.30 -15.72 -9.10
N ALA A 370 10.45 -16.50 -10.16
CA ALA A 370 11.74 -16.96 -10.66
C ALA A 370 12.17 -16.16 -11.90
N ASP A 371 13.39 -15.63 -11.85
CA ASP A 371 14.09 -14.99 -12.96
C ASP A 371 14.52 -16.03 -14.03
N ASN A 372 14.62 -15.60 -15.29
CA ASN A 372 15.16 -16.39 -16.40
C ASN A 372 16.46 -15.84 -17.01
N ASP A 373 16.95 -14.70 -16.53
CA ASP A 373 18.15 -14.06 -17.05
C ASP A 373 19.46 -14.76 -16.63
N PRO A 374 20.52 -14.63 -17.45
CA PRO A 374 21.77 -15.33 -17.21
C PRO A 374 22.53 -14.72 -16.03
N ALA A 375 22.75 -15.53 -14.99
CA ALA A 375 23.56 -15.18 -13.83
C ALA A 375 24.92 -14.56 -14.25
N PRO A 376 25.24 -13.35 -13.77
CA PRO A 376 26.40 -12.60 -14.22
C PRO A 376 27.73 -13.22 -13.83
N ARG A 377 28.77 -12.91 -14.62
CA ARG A 377 30.13 -13.42 -14.41
C ARG A 377 31.16 -12.52 -15.07
N ILE A 378 32.37 -12.50 -14.52
CA ILE A 378 33.53 -11.91 -15.21
C ILE A 378 34.31 -13.07 -15.83
N ARG A 379 34.56 -13.00 -17.15
CA ARG A 379 35.43 -13.91 -17.86
C ARG A 379 36.16 -13.13 -18.95
N ASP A 380 37.47 -13.25 -18.93
CA ASP A 380 38.30 -12.70 -20.00
C ASP A 380 38.16 -13.50 -21.30
N ARG A 381 38.34 -12.82 -22.42
CA ARG A 381 38.39 -13.39 -23.77
C ARG A 381 39.29 -12.49 -24.60
N ASP A 382 40.37 -13.06 -25.14
CA ASP A 382 41.49 -12.50 -25.93
C ASP A 382 41.09 -11.78 -27.26
N SER A 383 39.88 -11.23 -27.30
CA SER A 383 39.20 -10.58 -28.42
C SER A 383 38.32 -9.41 -27.97
N ASN A 384 38.34 -9.04 -26.68
CA ASN A 384 37.49 -8.03 -26.03
C ASN A 384 38.10 -6.62 -26.05
N ASN A 385 39.03 -6.34 -26.96
CA ASN A 385 39.97 -5.21 -26.90
C ASN A 385 39.40 -3.83 -27.32
N ASN A 386 38.07 -3.68 -27.37
CA ASN A 386 37.36 -2.42 -27.56
C ASN A 386 35.92 -2.50 -27.01
N LEU A 387 35.22 -1.36 -26.88
CA LEU A 387 33.87 -1.30 -26.32
C LEU A 387 32.85 -2.17 -27.07
N SER A 388 32.89 -2.21 -28.42
CA SER A 388 31.96 -3.03 -29.22
C SER A 388 32.14 -4.54 -29.00
N THR A 389 33.36 -4.97 -28.66
CA THR A 389 33.71 -6.37 -28.35
C THR A 389 33.70 -6.71 -26.85
N ALA A 390 33.40 -5.74 -25.99
CA ALA A 390 33.55 -5.86 -24.55
C ALA A 390 32.76 -7.06 -23.98
N PHE A 391 33.37 -7.83 -23.10
CA PHE A 391 32.72 -8.98 -22.49
C PHE A 391 31.55 -8.53 -21.60
N PHE A 392 30.33 -8.92 -21.96
CA PHE A 392 29.15 -8.59 -21.17
C PHE A 392 29.14 -9.39 -19.86
N ILE A 393 29.36 -8.69 -18.75
CA ILE A 393 29.34 -9.25 -17.40
C ILE A 393 27.91 -9.66 -17.02
N GLY A 394 26.95 -8.77 -17.30
CA GLY A 394 25.51 -8.92 -17.02
C GLY A 394 24.81 -7.57 -16.88
N ALA A 395 23.54 -7.62 -16.49
CA ALA A 395 22.73 -6.47 -16.09
C ALA A 395 21.99 -6.79 -14.79
N TRP A 396 21.67 -5.79 -13.96
CA TRP A 396 21.00 -5.98 -12.66
C TRP A 396 20.00 -4.88 -12.36
N GLN A 397 18.83 -5.28 -11.86
CA GLN A 397 17.80 -4.37 -11.33
C GLN A 397 18.25 -3.76 -9.99
N ARG A 398 18.95 -4.56 -9.16
CA ARG A 398 19.31 -4.22 -7.77
C ARG A 398 20.81 -4.39 -7.48
N ASN A 399 21.18 -5.27 -6.54
CA ASN A 399 22.55 -5.44 -6.06
C ASN A 399 23.34 -6.44 -6.90
N ILE A 400 24.63 -6.16 -7.12
CA ILE A 400 25.61 -7.15 -7.58
C ILE A 400 26.28 -7.71 -6.33
N PRO A 401 26.10 -9.01 -5.99
CA PRO A 401 26.57 -9.61 -4.73
C PRO A 401 28.11 -9.80 -4.61
N GLY A 402 28.90 -9.07 -5.41
CA GLY A 402 30.35 -9.20 -5.50
C GLY A 402 30.74 -10.39 -6.37
N ILE A 403 30.99 -10.12 -7.65
CA ILE A 403 31.51 -11.10 -8.60
C ILE A 403 32.97 -10.82 -8.90
N SER A 404 33.74 -11.86 -9.20
CA SER A 404 35.14 -11.72 -9.62
C SER A 404 35.47 -12.68 -10.76
N GLY A 405 36.50 -12.33 -11.53
CA GLY A 405 37.03 -13.14 -12.62
C GLY A 405 38.52 -12.89 -12.81
N GLN A 406 39.19 -13.85 -13.43
CA GLN A 406 40.59 -13.74 -13.82
C GLN A 406 40.71 -13.34 -15.29
N GLY A 407 41.74 -12.58 -15.61
CA GLY A 407 42.15 -12.24 -16.99
C GLY A 407 43.65 -12.00 -17.10
N PHE A 408 44.13 -11.59 -18.28
CA PHE A 408 45.54 -11.33 -18.56
C PHE A 408 45.73 -10.11 -19.46
N VAL A 409 46.62 -9.19 -19.07
CA VAL A 409 47.12 -8.13 -19.97
C VAL A 409 48.63 -8.23 -20.18
N GLY A 410 49.07 -8.00 -21.41
CA GLY A 410 50.47 -7.88 -21.75
C GLY A 410 50.81 -7.75 -23.25
N ALA A 411 51.91 -8.39 -23.64
CA ALA A 411 52.48 -8.27 -24.98
C ALA A 411 51.66 -9.06 -26.02
N GLY A 412 50.78 -8.36 -26.72
CA GLY A 412 49.85 -8.94 -27.70
C GLY A 412 48.38 -8.84 -27.28
N ASP A 413 48.13 -8.52 -26.01
CA ASP A 413 46.80 -8.35 -25.42
C ASP A 413 46.84 -7.18 -24.43
N SER A 414 46.78 -5.95 -24.93
CA SER A 414 47.08 -4.75 -24.11
C SER A 414 45.89 -4.28 -23.27
N ASP A 415 44.68 -4.73 -23.59
CA ASP A 415 43.44 -4.06 -23.26
C ASP A 415 42.27 -5.04 -23.23
N ASP A 416 41.66 -5.20 -22.05
CA ASP A 416 40.47 -6.03 -21.87
C ASP A 416 39.29 -5.15 -21.50
N PHE A 417 38.25 -5.16 -22.33
CA PHE A 417 37.01 -4.44 -22.02
C PHE A 417 35.91 -5.38 -21.55
N TYR A 418 35.21 -4.91 -20.52
CA TYR A 418 34.04 -5.55 -19.95
C TYR A 418 32.87 -4.56 -19.97
N ARG A 419 31.63 -5.05 -20.07
CA ARG A 419 30.42 -4.24 -20.10
C ARG A 419 29.42 -4.71 -19.06
N PHE A 420 28.80 -3.77 -18.34
CA PHE A 420 27.80 -4.04 -17.31
C PHE A 420 26.66 -3.01 -17.38
N THR A 421 25.45 -3.37 -16.97
CA THR A 421 24.28 -2.46 -17.03
C THR A 421 23.54 -2.40 -15.69
N LEU A 422 23.19 -1.19 -15.25
CA LEU A 422 22.49 -0.93 -13.99
C LEU A 422 21.04 -0.52 -14.27
N GLY A 423 20.08 -1.24 -13.68
CA GLY A 423 18.64 -0.91 -13.69
C GLY A 423 18.24 0.05 -12.56
N SER A 424 19.03 0.12 -11.48
CA SER A 424 18.89 1.12 -10.41
C SER A 424 20.17 1.92 -10.19
N ASN A 425 20.00 3.17 -9.75
CA ASN A 425 21.07 3.99 -9.18
C ASN A 425 21.81 3.19 -8.10
N SER A 426 23.15 3.14 -8.17
CA SER A 426 23.95 2.17 -7.42
C SER A 426 25.30 2.73 -6.97
N ASN A 427 25.73 2.36 -5.78
CA ASN A 427 27.11 2.55 -5.34
C ASN A 427 27.95 1.36 -5.80
N ILE A 428 28.94 1.60 -6.66
CA ILE A 428 29.81 0.61 -7.29
C ILE A 428 31.15 0.52 -6.54
N ASN A 429 31.64 -0.71 -6.37
CA ASN A 429 33.03 -1.02 -6.06
C ASN A 429 33.61 -1.86 -7.21
N LEU A 430 34.62 -1.33 -7.88
CA LEU A 430 35.48 -2.05 -8.81
C LEU A 430 36.86 -2.20 -8.19
N THR A 431 37.43 -3.40 -8.22
CA THR A 431 38.77 -3.68 -7.70
C THR A 431 39.57 -4.51 -8.70
N LEU A 432 40.77 -4.05 -9.04
CA LEU A 432 41.77 -4.76 -9.85
C LEU A 432 42.94 -5.19 -8.96
N SER A 433 43.23 -6.48 -8.92
CA SER A 433 44.16 -7.10 -7.97
C SER A 433 44.87 -8.33 -8.57
N GLY A 434 45.67 -9.05 -7.78
CA GLY A 434 46.25 -10.35 -8.20
C GLY A 434 47.40 -10.26 -9.21
N LEU A 435 47.98 -9.07 -9.40
CA LEU A 435 48.99 -8.82 -10.43
C LEU A 435 50.36 -9.42 -10.07
N SER A 436 51.00 -10.05 -11.06
CA SER A 436 52.42 -10.45 -11.00
C SER A 436 53.37 -9.33 -11.41
N GLN A 437 52.89 -8.33 -12.18
CA GLN A 437 53.62 -7.13 -12.56
C GLN A 437 52.71 -5.89 -12.43
N GLY A 438 53.24 -4.80 -11.87
CA GLY A 438 52.46 -3.60 -11.55
C GLY A 438 52.55 -2.48 -12.59
N GLY A 439 51.57 -1.56 -12.59
CA GLY A 439 51.44 -0.49 -13.57
C GLY A 439 50.33 -0.70 -14.59
N VAL A 440 49.29 -1.46 -14.21
CA VAL A 440 48.09 -1.73 -15.04
C VAL A 440 46.99 -0.76 -14.65
N TYR A 441 46.33 -0.16 -15.63
CA TYR A 441 45.20 0.75 -15.41
C TYR A 441 43.88 -0.01 -15.26
N LEU A 442 43.05 0.50 -14.35
CA LEU A 442 41.64 0.20 -14.23
C LEU A 442 40.88 1.49 -14.61
N ASP A 443 40.22 1.52 -15.75
CA ASP A 443 39.38 2.65 -16.18
C ASP A 443 37.90 2.26 -16.12
N LEU A 444 37.04 3.15 -15.61
CA LEU A 444 35.57 3.06 -15.69
C LEU A 444 35.08 4.08 -16.72
N ILE A 445 34.31 3.61 -17.68
CA ILE A 445 33.99 4.29 -18.94
C ILE A 445 32.48 4.26 -19.18
N ARG A 446 31.95 5.26 -19.87
CA ARG A 446 30.61 5.24 -20.47
C ARG A 446 30.72 5.72 -21.91
N ASP A 447 30.28 4.91 -22.86
CA ASP A 447 30.11 5.31 -24.27
C ASP A 447 29.05 6.43 -24.32
N ILE A 448 29.48 7.67 -24.55
CA ILE A 448 28.61 8.87 -24.49
C ILE A 448 27.97 9.14 -25.86
N ASN A 449 28.68 8.80 -26.94
CA ASN A 449 28.25 9.10 -28.30
C ASN A 449 27.60 7.90 -29.03
N GLY A 450 27.67 6.70 -28.44
CA GLY A 450 27.09 5.46 -28.94
C GLY A 450 27.88 4.80 -30.08
N ASN A 451 29.14 5.18 -30.30
CA ASN A 451 29.94 4.72 -31.45
C ASN A 451 30.62 3.35 -31.24
N GLY A 452 30.66 2.81 -30.01
CA GLY A 452 31.33 1.55 -29.68
C GLY A 452 32.86 1.59 -29.70
N ILE A 453 33.46 2.78 -29.64
CA ILE A 453 34.90 3.08 -29.67
C ILE A 453 35.24 3.93 -28.45
N TYR A 454 36.32 3.61 -27.74
CA TYR A 454 36.74 4.40 -26.58
C TYR A 454 37.31 5.77 -27.00
N ASP A 455 36.62 6.85 -26.63
CA ASP A 455 37.12 8.21 -26.69
C ASP A 455 37.63 8.69 -25.31
N SER A 456 38.64 9.58 -25.28
CA SER A 456 39.33 9.95 -24.03
C SER A 456 38.48 10.74 -23.03
N ASN A 457 37.40 11.36 -23.49
CA ASN A 457 36.39 12.07 -22.70
C ASN A 457 35.29 11.16 -22.12
N GLU A 458 35.29 9.88 -22.45
CA GLU A 458 34.29 8.89 -21.99
C GLU A 458 34.70 8.17 -20.72
N ARG A 459 35.96 8.33 -20.31
CA ARG A 459 36.47 7.81 -19.06
C ARG A 459 35.95 8.65 -17.89
N LEU A 460 35.10 8.03 -17.08
CA LEU A 460 34.53 8.63 -15.87
C LEU A 460 35.55 8.62 -14.72
N TYR A 461 36.22 7.48 -14.52
CA TYR A 461 37.19 7.27 -13.43
C TYR A 461 38.37 6.41 -13.90
N SER A 462 39.50 6.52 -13.21
CA SER A 462 40.75 5.80 -13.51
C SER A 462 41.51 5.55 -12.22
N ASP A 463 42.11 4.38 -12.07
CA ASP A 463 43.12 4.09 -11.05
C ASP A 463 44.22 3.17 -11.62
N THR A 464 45.35 3.03 -10.92
CA THR A 464 46.50 2.22 -11.34
C THR A 464 46.84 1.16 -10.31
N ALA A 465 46.73 -0.11 -10.69
CA ALA A 465 47.09 -1.24 -9.86
C ALA A 465 48.58 -1.60 -9.96
N TYR A 466 49.17 -1.96 -8.83
CA TYR A 466 50.56 -2.41 -8.68
C TYR A 466 50.59 -3.73 -7.87
N THR A 467 51.73 -4.43 -7.85
CA THR A 467 51.89 -5.66 -7.05
C THR A 467 51.72 -5.44 -5.53
N SER A 468 51.84 -4.20 -5.06
CA SER A 468 51.65 -3.78 -3.68
C SER A 468 50.36 -2.97 -3.43
N TYR A 469 49.55 -2.72 -4.46
CA TYR A 469 48.37 -1.85 -4.38
C TYR A 469 47.31 -2.27 -5.38
N ASN A 470 46.13 -2.66 -4.90
CA ASN A 470 44.99 -2.93 -5.78
C ASN A 470 44.45 -1.60 -6.33
N GLY A 471 44.18 -1.54 -7.63
CA GLY A 471 43.45 -0.41 -8.20
C GLY A 471 41.98 -0.49 -7.79
N VAL A 472 41.39 0.60 -7.29
CA VAL A 472 40.03 0.61 -6.76
C VAL A 472 39.25 1.84 -7.23
N ILE A 473 38.08 1.60 -7.82
CA ILE A 473 37.11 2.65 -8.15
C ILE A 473 35.86 2.44 -7.28
N ASN A 474 35.61 3.38 -6.36
CA ASN A 474 34.39 3.45 -5.56
C ASN A 474 33.60 4.70 -5.97
N THR A 475 32.41 4.55 -6.55
CA THR A 475 31.60 5.69 -6.99
C THR A 475 30.11 5.37 -7.04
N ALA A 476 29.26 6.39 -6.95
CA ALA A 476 27.87 6.29 -7.33
C ALA A 476 27.74 6.36 -8.86
N LEU A 477 26.88 5.55 -9.45
CA LEU A 477 26.46 5.62 -10.85
C LEU A 477 24.93 5.59 -10.92
N GLY A 478 24.37 6.34 -11.87
CA GLY A 478 22.96 6.24 -12.24
C GLY A 478 22.68 4.99 -13.08
N THR A 479 21.44 4.81 -13.49
CA THR A 479 21.05 3.73 -14.41
C THR A 479 21.78 3.78 -15.76
N GLY A 480 21.83 2.65 -16.46
CA GLY A 480 22.39 2.53 -17.81
C GLY A 480 23.63 1.64 -17.92
N THR A 481 24.23 1.63 -19.11
CA THR A 481 25.35 0.75 -19.47
C THR A 481 26.69 1.44 -19.29
N TYR A 482 27.62 0.72 -18.68
CA TYR A 482 28.98 1.16 -18.38
C TYR A 482 30.00 0.10 -18.81
N PHE A 483 31.24 0.52 -18.94
CA PHE A 483 32.36 -0.32 -19.36
C PHE A 483 33.51 -0.24 -18.36
N VAL A 484 34.18 -1.36 -18.14
CA VAL A 484 35.44 -1.43 -17.40
C VAL A 484 36.52 -1.78 -18.40
N ARG A 485 37.66 -1.09 -18.34
CA ARG A 485 38.85 -1.41 -19.13
C ARG A 485 40.00 -1.73 -18.19
N VAL A 486 40.59 -2.91 -18.35
CA VAL A 486 41.87 -3.28 -17.75
C VAL A 486 42.93 -3.11 -18.83
N ARG A 487 44.01 -2.38 -18.55
CA ARG A 487 45.00 -2.04 -19.59
C ARG A 487 46.44 -2.05 -19.12
N SER A 488 47.29 -2.79 -19.85
CA SER A 488 48.74 -2.62 -19.78
C SER A 488 49.20 -1.58 -20.83
N PRO A 489 49.71 -0.40 -20.43
CA PRO A 489 50.26 0.58 -21.36
C PRO A 489 51.66 0.20 -21.87
N TYR A 490 52.28 -0.84 -21.29
CA TYR A 490 53.70 -1.15 -21.42
C TYR A 490 53.89 -2.55 -22.02
N THR A 491 54.54 -2.64 -23.18
CA THR A 491 54.74 -3.90 -23.93
C THR A 491 55.68 -4.90 -23.24
N ASN A 492 56.38 -4.50 -22.17
CA ASN A 492 57.21 -5.38 -21.36
C ASN A 492 56.49 -5.95 -20.13
N ILE A 493 55.30 -5.45 -19.79
CA ILE A 493 54.47 -5.98 -18.70
C ILE A 493 53.61 -7.12 -19.23
N ASN A 494 53.60 -8.23 -18.50
CA ASN A 494 52.76 -9.41 -18.79
C ASN A 494 52.26 -9.93 -17.45
N THR A 495 50.97 -9.80 -17.18
CA THR A 495 50.41 -10.09 -15.86
C THR A 495 48.99 -10.63 -15.94
N ASN A 496 48.73 -11.69 -15.19
CA ASN A 496 47.37 -12.04 -14.82
C ASN A 496 46.81 -10.95 -13.90
N TYR A 497 45.48 -10.87 -13.79
CA TYR A 497 44.81 -10.07 -12.78
C TYR A 497 43.50 -10.71 -12.36
N THR A 498 43.02 -10.32 -11.17
CA THR A 498 41.66 -10.55 -10.71
C THR A 498 40.90 -9.23 -10.77
N LEU A 499 39.85 -9.17 -11.59
CA LEU A 499 38.89 -8.07 -11.61
C LEU A 499 37.66 -8.47 -10.78
N SER A 500 37.25 -7.59 -9.88
CA SER A 500 36.05 -7.76 -9.04
C SER A 500 35.11 -6.57 -9.23
N LEU A 501 33.81 -6.86 -9.30
CA LEU A 501 32.72 -5.88 -9.39
C LEU A 501 31.66 -6.20 -8.31
N ALA A 502 31.35 -5.22 -7.48
CA ALA A 502 30.17 -5.21 -6.61
C ALA A 502 29.39 -3.91 -6.82
N ALA A 503 28.08 -3.98 -6.56
CA ALA A 503 27.21 -2.82 -6.58
C ALA A 503 26.11 -2.99 -5.54
N THR A 504 25.80 -1.91 -4.85
CA THR A 504 24.64 -1.83 -3.97
C THR A 504 23.70 -0.78 -4.52
N ALA A 505 22.53 -1.21 -4.99
CA ALA A 505 21.47 -0.29 -5.40
C ALA A 505 21.07 0.59 -4.22
N THR A 506 21.05 1.90 -4.44
CA THR A 506 20.47 2.85 -3.50
C THR A 506 18.96 2.77 -3.66
N PRO A 507 18.17 2.38 -2.63
CA PRO A 507 16.77 2.06 -2.87
C PRO A 507 15.98 3.34 -3.24
N PRO A 508 15.45 3.45 -4.48
CA PRO A 508 14.61 4.58 -4.83
C PRO A 508 13.34 4.52 -3.98
N THR A 509 12.89 5.67 -3.48
CA THR A 509 11.55 5.81 -2.90
C THR A 509 10.55 6.38 -3.92
N THR A 510 11.03 6.67 -5.12
CA THR A 510 10.34 7.10 -6.32
C THR A 510 10.01 5.88 -7.20
N PRO A 511 8.76 5.67 -7.64
CA PRO A 511 8.42 4.57 -8.58
C PRO A 511 8.93 4.79 -10.02
N ARG A 512 9.57 5.94 -10.29
CA ARG A 512 10.10 6.38 -11.57
C ARG A 512 11.02 7.58 -11.33
N ASP A 513 12.09 7.65 -12.13
CA ASP A 513 12.89 8.84 -12.44
C ASP A 513 12.06 10.17 -12.38
N PRO A 514 12.51 11.18 -11.59
CA PRO A 514 11.92 12.51 -11.53
C PRO A 514 11.83 13.25 -12.88
N GLY A 515 12.79 13.01 -13.77
CA GLY A 515 12.81 13.47 -15.15
C GLY A 515 13.32 14.90 -15.31
N SER A 516 13.97 15.15 -16.46
CA SER A 516 14.89 16.29 -16.65
C SER A 516 14.28 17.60 -17.16
N THR A 517 12.96 17.80 -17.06
CA THR A 517 12.25 19.04 -17.46
C THR A 517 11.02 19.31 -16.58
N LEU A 518 10.51 20.55 -16.56
CA LEU A 518 9.25 20.86 -15.86
C LEU A 518 8.05 20.05 -16.43
N GLY A 519 8.01 19.84 -17.75
CA GLY A 519 6.98 19.04 -18.40
C GLY A 519 7.02 17.54 -18.04
N THR A 520 8.21 16.98 -17.79
CA THR A 520 8.39 15.57 -17.39
C THR A 520 8.40 15.34 -15.88
N ALA A 521 8.43 16.42 -15.08
CA ALA A 521 8.63 16.40 -13.64
C ALA A 521 7.69 15.42 -12.90
N LEU A 522 8.26 14.63 -11.99
CA LEU A 522 7.52 13.70 -11.14
C LEU A 522 6.52 14.46 -10.26
N ASN A 523 5.24 14.23 -10.54
CA ASN A 523 4.14 14.83 -9.80
C ASN A 523 3.97 14.18 -8.44
N ILE A 524 4.37 14.88 -7.38
CA ILE A 524 4.19 14.45 -5.99
C ILE A 524 2.86 14.91 -5.39
N GLY A 525 2.01 15.58 -6.19
CA GLY A 525 0.65 15.99 -5.81
C GLY A 525 0.62 17.12 -4.78
N THR A 526 -0.46 17.19 -4.02
CA THR A 526 -0.63 18.21 -2.97
C THR A 526 0.23 17.89 -1.76
N LEU A 527 1.10 18.82 -1.35
CA LEU A 527 2.01 18.63 -0.22
C LEU A 527 1.30 18.94 1.11
N THR A 528 0.65 17.92 1.69
CA THR A 528 -0.08 18.02 2.98
C THR A 528 0.70 17.46 4.17
N THR A 529 1.72 16.63 3.91
CA THR A 529 2.61 16.02 4.90
C THR A 529 4.05 16.05 4.39
N SER A 530 5.02 15.79 5.27
CA SER A 530 6.43 15.67 4.86
C SER A 530 6.63 14.47 3.94
N ARG A 531 7.39 14.66 2.85
CA ARG A 531 7.75 13.64 1.87
C ARG A 531 9.27 13.60 1.69
N SER A 532 9.82 12.42 1.38
CA SER A 532 11.25 12.25 1.13
C SER A 532 11.50 11.33 -0.06
N PHE A 533 12.37 11.78 -0.96
CA PHE A 533 12.74 11.14 -2.20
C PHE A 533 14.24 10.87 -2.21
N ARG A 534 14.65 9.73 -2.75
CA ARG A 534 16.06 9.39 -2.97
C ARG A 534 16.26 9.07 -4.44
N ASP A 535 17.19 9.79 -5.05
CA ASP A 535 17.55 9.62 -6.46
C ASP A 535 19.02 9.96 -6.70
N PHE A 536 19.42 10.12 -7.97
CA PHE A 536 20.78 10.36 -8.39
C PHE A 536 20.87 11.56 -9.34
N VAL A 537 21.90 12.40 -9.18
CA VAL A 537 22.30 13.35 -10.23
C VAL A 537 23.79 13.20 -10.55
N GLY A 538 24.11 13.38 -11.83
CA GLY A 538 25.48 13.34 -12.32
C GLY A 538 25.61 13.57 -13.82
N VAL A 539 26.64 12.98 -14.42
CA VAL A 539 27.03 13.24 -15.84
C VAL A 539 26.02 12.64 -16.83
N VAL A 540 25.30 11.60 -16.40
CA VAL A 540 24.28 10.89 -17.18
C VAL A 540 22.92 11.59 -17.10
N ASP A 541 22.64 12.10 -15.91
CA ASP A 541 21.33 12.56 -15.47
C ASP A 541 21.58 13.82 -14.65
N SER A 542 21.64 14.96 -15.33
CA SER A 542 22.10 16.20 -14.73
C SER A 542 21.06 16.87 -13.84
N ASP A 543 19.80 16.45 -13.94
CA ASP A 543 18.63 17.26 -13.60
C ASP A 543 17.40 16.41 -13.26
N ASP A 544 16.98 16.52 -12.01
CA ASP A 544 15.75 15.90 -11.49
C ASP A 544 14.71 16.96 -11.17
N PHE A 545 13.52 16.87 -11.75
CA PHE A 545 12.41 17.78 -11.47
C PHE A 545 11.26 17.10 -10.72
N TYR A 546 10.86 17.69 -9.59
CA TYR A 546 9.68 17.29 -8.82
C TYR A 546 8.62 18.39 -8.92
N ARG A 547 7.35 18.03 -9.11
CA ARG A 547 6.22 18.97 -9.15
C ARG A 547 5.29 18.75 -7.96
N PHE A 548 4.97 19.82 -7.23
CA PHE A 548 4.03 19.78 -6.10
C PHE A 548 3.02 20.93 -6.14
N THR A 549 1.91 20.77 -5.43
CA THR A 549 0.87 21.78 -5.29
C THR A 549 0.62 22.12 -3.82
N LEU A 550 0.36 23.39 -3.53
CA LEU A 550 -0.06 23.89 -2.22
C LEU A 550 -1.54 24.29 -2.28
N GLY A 551 -2.37 23.66 -1.44
CA GLY A 551 -3.80 23.96 -1.31
C GLY A 551 -4.11 25.09 -0.32
N SER A 552 -3.12 25.58 0.42
CA SER A 552 -3.21 26.75 1.31
C SER A 552 -1.85 27.43 1.40
N ASN A 553 -1.83 28.72 1.74
CA ASN A 553 -0.59 29.45 2.02
C ASN A 553 0.20 28.69 3.09
N SER A 554 1.49 28.45 2.85
CA SER A 554 2.28 27.49 3.63
C SER A 554 3.73 27.93 3.80
N ASN A 555 4.30 27.60 4.96
CA ASN A 555 5.76 27.62 5.14
C ASN A 555 6.34 26.31 4.59
N VAL A 556 7.17 26.41 3.55
CA VAL A 556 7.82 25.28 2.88
C VAL A 556 9.28 25.17 3.33
N ASN A 557 9.66 23.95 3.69
CA ASN A 557 11.04 23.52 3.94
C ASN A 557 11.42 22.48 2.87
N LEU A 558 12.49 22.75 2.13
CA LEU A 558 13.17 21.80 1.25
C LEU A 558 14.56 21.53 1.83
N THR A 559 14.97 20.27 1.89
CA THR A 559 16.31 19.88 2.33
C THR A 559 16.89 18.84 1.37
N LEU A 560 18.04 19.15 0.78
CA LEU A 560 18.83 18.27 -0.08
C LEU A 560 20.06 17.78 0.70
N SER A 561 20.21 16.46 0.81
CA SER A 561 21.18 15.79 1.68
C SER A 561 21.65 14.45 1.09
N GLY A 562 22.44 13.67 1.83
CA GLY A 562 22.80 12.29 1.44
C GLY A 562 23.82 12.17 0.29
N LEU A 563 24.52 13.26 -0.03
CA LEU A 563 25.48 13.32 -1.13
C LEU A 563 26.76 12.52 -0.86
N SER A 564 27.22 11.76 -1.85
CA SER A 564 28.58 11.20 -1.91
C SER A 564 29.58 12.18 -2.53
N GLN A 565 29.12 13.13 -3.35
CA GLN A 565 29.94 14.20 -3.95
C GLN A 565 29.18 15.54 -3.88
N GLY A 566 29.88 16.62 -3.54
CA GLY A 566 29.25 17.94 -3.30
C GLY A 566 29.18 18.84 -4.54
N GLY A 567 28.46 19.96 -4.44
CA GLY A 567 28.26 20.90 -5.55
C GLY A 567 26.95 20.71 -6.31
N VAL A 568 25.97 20.04 -5.70
CA VAL A 568 24.63 19.84 -6.27
C VAL A 568 23.74 21.01 -5.89
N TYR A 569 23.00 21.56 -6.85
CA TYR A 569 22.08 22.65 -6.61
C TYR A 569 20.68 22.13 -6.27
N LEU A 570 20.05 22.80 -5.32
CA LEU A 570 18.64 22.70 -5.00
C LEU A 570 17.98 24.01 -5.45
N ASP A 571 17.19 23.99 -6.53
CA ASP A 571 16.48 25.15 -7.04
C ASP A 571 14.95 24.98 -6.80
N LEU A 572 14.27 26.02 -6.29
CA LEU A 572 12.81 26.09 -6.18
C LEU A 572 12.28 27.03 -7.27
N ILE A 573 11.35 26.54 -8.07
CA ILE A 573 10.94 27.10 -9.36
C ILE A 573 9.41 27.23 -9.42
N ARG A 574 8.92 28.21 -10.18
CA ARG A 574 7.53 28.29 -10.63
C ARG A 574 7.51 28.58 -12.12
N ASP A 575 6.88 27.72 -12.90
CA ASP A 575 6.56 27.99 -14.32
C ASP A 575 5.62 29.21 -14.38
N ILE A 576 6.13 30.35 -14.84
CA ILE A 576 5.40 31.64 -14.84
C ILE A 576 4.65 31.81 -16.17
N ASN A 577 5.21 31.30 -17.26
CA ASN A 577 4.67 31.48 -18.61
C ASN A 577 3.80 30.29 -19.09
N GLY A 578 3.83 29.17 -18.37
CA GLY A 578 3.07 27.94 -18.65
C GLY A 578 3.63 27.07 -19.77
N ASN A 579 4.91 27.24 -20.15
CA ASN A 579 5.50 26.56 -21.30
C ASN A 579 6.08 25.16 -20.99
N GLY A 580 6.20 24.76 -19.71
CA GLY A 580 6.78 23.48 -19.31
C GLY A 580 8.31 23.35 -19.50
N ILE A 581 9.01 24.47 -19.69
CA ILE A 581 10.46 24.60 -19.89
C ILE A 581 11.01 25.52 -18.81
N TYR A 582 12.13 25.16 -18.18
CA TYR A 582 12.74 26.02 -17.17
C TYR A 582 13.41 27.24 -17.79
N ASP A 583 12.87 28.43 -17.51
CA ASP A 583 13.50 29.71 -17.81
C ASP A 583 14.24 30.29 -16.58
N SER A 584 15.34 31.01 -16.78
CA SER A 584 16.22 31.43 -15.66
C SER A 584 15.59 32.45 -14.68
N ASN A 585 14.53 33.14 -15.11
CA ASN A 585 13.71 34.06 -14.31
C ASN A 585 12.59 33.38 -13.50
N GLU A 586 12.40 32.07 -13.65
CA GLU A 586 11.37 31.28 -12.97
C GLU A 586 11.85 30.65 -11.66
N ARG A 587 13.16 30.70 -11.43
CA ARG A 587 13.76 30.28 -10.17
C ARG A 587 13.49 31.29 -9.08
N LEU A 588 12.67 30.88 -8.10
CA LEU A 588 12.35 31.66 -6.91
C LEU A 588 13.51 31.65 -5.91
N TYR A 589 14.10 30.48 -5.66
CA TYR A 589 15.19 30.29 -4.70
C TYR A 589 16.20 29.23 -5.19
N SER A 590 17.40 29.28 -4.63
CA SER A 590 18.50 28.36 -4.93
C SER A 590 19.36 28.17 -3.69
N ASP A 591 19.84 26.96 -3.46
CA ASP A 591 20.93 26.68 -2.54
C ASP A 591 21.86 25.58 -3.12
N THR A 592 23.04 25.38 -2.54
CA THR A 592 24.02 24.37 -2.98
C THR A 592 24.38 23.41 -1.86
N ALA A 593 24.11 22.13 -2.07
CA ALA A 593 24.46 21.05 -1.17
C ALA A 593 25.87 20.51 -1.42
N TYR A 594 26.56 20.17 -0.33
CA TYR A 594 27.89 19.56 -0.31
C TYR A 594 27.88 18.32 0.61
N THR A 595 28.93 17.50 0.57
CA THR A 595 29.05 16.33 1.47
C THR A 595 29.09 16.69 2.96
N SER A 596 29.45 17.94 3.30
CA SER A 596 29.47 18.48 4.66
C SER A 596 28.33 19.46 4.98
N TYR A 597 27.45 19.75 4.02
CA TYR A 597 26.40 20.77 4.16
C TYR A 597 25.15 20.42 3.35
N ASN A 598 24.01 20.25 4.02
CA ASN A 598 22.75 20.06 3.32
C ASN A 598 22.29 21.38 2.69
N GLY A 599 21.87 21.35 1.43
CA GLY A 599 21.21 22.50 0.81
C GLY A 599 19.80 22.65 1.38
N VAL A 600 19.40 23.86 1.79
CA VAL A 600 18.13 24.10 2.47
C VAL A 600 17.43 25.35 1.93
N ILE A 601 16.17 25.20 1.52
CA ILE A 601 15.29 26.32 1.18
C ILE A 601 14.15 26.38 2.20
N ASN A 602 14.05 27.50 2.92
CA ASN A 602 12.96 27.81 3.84
C ASN A 602 12.25 29.08 3.37
N THR A 603 10.99 28.98 2.96
CA THR A 603 10.22 30.14 2.47
C THR A 603 8.73 29.97 2.75
N ALA A 604 8.02 31.09 2.97
CA ALA A 604 6.56 31.10 2.78
C ALA A 604 6.26 31.01 1.27
N LEU A 605 5.18 30.33 0.89
CA LEU A 605 4.64 30.29 -0.47
C LEU A 605 3.11 30.38 -0.39
N GLY A 606 2.51 31.04 -1.38
CA GLY A 606 1.06 31.05 -1.56
C GLY A 606 0.55 29.74 -2.15
N THR A 607 -0.77 29.62 -2.30
CA THR A 607 -1.39 28.51 -3.05
C THR A 607 -0.84 28.39 -4.48
N GLY A 608 -0.92 27.20 -5.08
CA GLY A 608 -0.55 26.97 -6.48
C GLY A 608 0.47 25.85 -6.68
N THR A 609 0.99 25.74 -7.91
CA THR A 609 1.91 24.68 -8.33
C THR A 609 3.33 25.20 -8.43
N TYR A 610 4.27 24.41 -7.91
CA TYR A 610 5.69 24.72 -7.82
C TYR A 610 6.51 23.50 -8.21
N PHE A 611 7.78 23.74 -8.52
CA PHE A 611 8.73 22.70 -8.89
C PHE A 611 10.00 22.79 -8.05
N VAL A 612 10.59 21.64 -7.74
CA VAL A 612 11.95 21.55 -7.19
C VAL A 612 12.83 20.92 -8.25
N ARG A 613 14.00 21.51 -8.50
CA ARG A 613 15.03 20.95 -9.37
C ARG A 613 16.25 20.61 -8.54
N VAL A 614 16.66 19.36 -8.54
CA VAL A 614 17.96 18.92 -8.02
C VAL A 614 18.88 18.75 -9.22
N ARG A 615 20.09 19.32 -9.20
CA ARG A 615 20.95 19.26 -10.39
C ARG A 615 22.46 19.30 -10.14
N SER A 616 23.20 18.57 -10.99
CA SER A 616 24.65 18.65 -11.10
C SER A 616 25.05 19.28 -12.43
N PRO A 617 25.55 20.54 -12.46
CA PRO A 617 26.04 21.15 -13.70
C PRO A 617 27.46 20.68 -14.08
N TYR A 618 28.04 19.74 -13.34
CA TYR A 618 29.46 19.37 -13.42
C TYR A 618 29.63 17.97 -14.02
N THR A 619 30.41 17.89 -15.10
CA THR A 619 30.67 16.64 -15.87
C THR A 619 31.60 15.65 -15.17
N ASN A 620 31.92 15.86 -13.89
CA ASN A 620 32.75 14.98 -13.07
C ASN A 620 32.08 14.61 -11.73
N ILE A 621 30.87 15.09 -11.47
CA ILE A 621 30.11 14.78 -10.25
C ILE A 621 29.08 13.70 -10.58
N ASN A 622 29.05 12.67 -9.74
CA ASN A 622 28.05 11.60 -9.77
C ASN A 622 27.68 11.27 -8.31
N THR A 623 26.43 11.54 -7.91
CA THR A 623 26.03 11.41 -6.52
C THR A 623 24.56 11.03 -6.38
N ASN A 624 24.32 10.07 -5.49
CA ASN A 624 23.00 9.87 -4.91
C ASN A 624 22.64 11.06 -4.02
N TYR A 625 21.36 11.30 -3.77
CA TYR A 625 20.89 12.31 -2.83
C TYR A 625 19.61 11.87 -2.11
N THR A 626 19.21 12.67 -1.12
CA THR A 626 17.91 12.61 -0.45
C THR A 626 17.30 14.00 -0.42
N LEU A 627 16.19 14.18 -1.13
CA LEU A 627 15.39 15.40 -1.15
C LEU A 627 14.17 15.22 -0.23
N SER A 628 14.11 16.01 0.83
CA SER A 628 12.95 16.07 1.72
C SER A 628 12.19 17.37 1.52
N LEU A 629 10.87 17.30 1.44
CA LEU A 629 9.97 18.43 1.28
C LEU A 629 8.90 18.37 2.35
N ALA A 630 8.69 19.47 3.07
CA ALA A 630 7.59 19.65 4.00
C ALA A 630 6.91 20.99 3.77
N ALA A 631 5.59 21.02 3.93
CA ALA A 631 4.81 22.25 3.98
C ALA A 631 3.97 22.25 5.26
N THR A 632 3.96 23.38 5.95
CA THR A 632 3.06 23.64 7.09
C THR A 632 2.15 24.78 6.71
N ALA A 633 0.86 24.51 6.56
CA ALA A 633 -0.15 25.52 6.27
C ALA A 633 -0.10 26.65 7.33
N THR A 634 -0.12 27.89 6.87
CA THR A 634 -0.24 29.09 7.72
C THR A 634 -1.70 29.55 7.69
N PRO A 635 -2.50 29.30 8.74
CA PRO A 635 -3.93 29.58 8.67
C PRO A 635 -4.18 31.10 8.56
N PRO A 636 -4.80 31.58 7.47
CA PRO A 636 -5.27 32.95 7.41
C PRO A 636 -6.33 33.17 8.49
N THR A 637 -6.41 34.39 9.03
CA THR A 637 -7.55 34.80 9.88
C THR A 637 -8.53 35.71 9.14
N THR A 638 -8.28 35.94 7.86
CA THR A 638 -9.22 36.51 6.91
C THR A 638 -10.28 35.44 6.58
N PRO A 639 -11.59 35.79 6.52
CA PRO A 639 -12.64 34.83 6.14
C PRO A 639 -12.57 34.36 4.68
N ARG A 640 -11.79 35.08 3.86
CA ARG A 640 -11.45 34.84 2.46
C ARG A 640 -10.30 35.77 2.09
N ASP A 641 -9.62 35.43 0.99
CA ASP A 641 -8.69 36.28 0.24
C ASP A 641 -9.14 37.78 0.18
N PRO A 642 -8.28 38.74 0.57
CA PRO A 642 -8.50 40.18 0.43
C PRO A 642 -8.70 40.63 -1.03
N GLY A 643 -8.03 40.00 -1.97
CA GLY A 643 -8.20 40.17 -3.41
C GLY A 643 -7.46 41.37 -4.00
N SER A 644 -7.00 41.24 -5.24
CA SER A 644 -5.97 42.08 -5.85
C SER A 644 -6.43 43.39 -6.51
N THR A 645 -7.63 43.88 -6.22
CA THR A 645 -8.17 45.15 -6.75
C THR A 645 -9.08 45.87 -5.74
N LEU A 646 -9.33 47.18 -5.91
CA LEU A 646 -10.30 47.92 -5.09
C LEU A 646 -11.73 47.33 -5.22
N GLY A 647 -12.10 46.84 -6.41
CA GLY A 647 -13.40 46.20 -6.65
C GLY A 647 -13.59 44.86 -5.93
N THR A 648 -12.53 44.06 -5.79
CA THR A 648 -12.54 42.75 -5.11
C THR A 648 -12.31 42.84 -3.60
N ALA A 649 -11.77 43.98 -3.13
CA ALA A 649 -11.29 44.22 -1.78
C ALA A 649 -12.17 43.62 -0.65
N LEU A 650 -11.55 42.95 0.31
CA LEU A 650 -12.23 42.42 1.49
C LEU A 650 -12.82 43.58 2.32
N ASN A 651 -14.14 43.67 2.27
CA ASN A 651 -14.89 44.65 3.04
C ASN A 651 -14.91 44.28 4.52
N ILE A 652 -14.04 44.92 5.30
CA ILE A 652 -14.04 44.78 6.76
C ILE A 652 -15.13 45.65 7.42
N GLY A 653 -15.84 46.48 6.63
CA GLY A 653 -16.98 47.27 7.08
C GLY A 653 -16.58 48.51 7.89
N THR A 654 -17.48 48.99 8.74
CA THR A 654 -17.22 50.19 9.54
C THR A 654 -16.22 49.87 10.65
N LEU A 655 -15.08 50.56 10.64
CA LEU A 655 -14.05 50.41 11.67
C LEU A 655 -14.54 51.07 12.97
N THR A 656 -15.01 50.27 13.92
CA THR A 656 -15.50 50.74 15.23
C THR A 656 -14.51 50.46 16.35
N THR A 657 -13.90 49.28 16.34
CA THR A 657 -12.87 48.78 17.25
C THR A 657 -11.61 48.36 16.48
N SER A 658 -10.50 48.07 17.20
CA SER A 658 -9.30 47.52 16.57
C SER A 658 -9.53 46.11 16.03
N ARG A 659 -8.92 45.79 14.88
CA ARG A 659 -9.04 44.50 14.19
C ARG A 659 -7.70 44.12 13.55
N SER A 660 -7.38 42.84 13.51
CA SER A 660 -6.16 42.34 12.87
C SER A 660 -6.48 41.19 11.92
N PHE A 661 -5.79 41.16 10.80
CA PHE A 661 -5.91 40.17 9.72
C PHE A 661 -4.53 39.59 9.44
N ARG A 662 -4.47 38.28 9.21
CA ARG A 662 -3.26 37.58 8.77
C ARG A 662 -3.50 36.99 7.41
N ASP A 663 -2.61 37.31 6.48
CA ASP A 663 -2.61 36.77 5.13
C ASP A 663 -1.19 36.72 4.53
N PHE A 664 -1.06 36.50 3.23
CA PHE A 664 0.19 36.36 2.51
C PHE A 664 0.26 37.31 1.31
N VAL A 665 1.43 37.93 1.07
CA VAL A 665 1.75 38.53 -0.24
C VAL A 665 3.05 37.97 -0.79
N GLY A 666 3.10 37.77 -2.11
CA GLY A 666 4.26 37.28 -2.81
C GLY A 666 4.08 37.18 -4.32
N VAL A 667 4.75 36.19 -4.94
CA VAL A 667 4.87 36.12 -6.41
C VAL A 667 3.62 35.53 -7.08
N VAL A 668 2.80 34.78 -6.34
CA VAL A 668 1.47 34.32 -6.81
C VAL A 668 0.42 35.38 -6.57
N ASP A 669 0.50 36.05 -5.43
CA ASP A 669 -0.51 36.94 -4.88
C ASP A 669 0.18 38.24 -4.47
N SER A 670 0.33 39.16 -5.42
CA SER A 670 1.17 40.34 -5.23
C SER A 670 0.52 41.41 -4.37
N ASP A 671 -0.78 41.32 -4.13
CA ASP A 671 -1.64 42.46 -3.83
C ASP A 671 -2.89 42.07 -3.06
N ASP A 672 -2.99 42.57 -1.82
CA ASP A 672 -4.13 42.40 -0.94
C ASP A 672 -4.82 43.74 -0.68
N PHE A 673 -6.10 43.85 -1.06
CA PHE A 673 -6.91 45.04 -0.81
C PHE A 673 -7.96 44.82 0.28
N TYR A 674 -7.98 45.72 1.25
CA TYR A 674 -8.99 45.79 2.31
C TYR A 674 -9.82 47.06 2.16
N ARG A 675 -11.13 46.99 2.40
CA ARG A 675 -12.04 48.15 2.37
C ARG A 675 -12.68 48.38 3.72
N PHE A 676 -12.62 49.62 4.22
CA PHE A 676 -13.26 50.02 5.48
C PHE A 676 -13.99 51.36 5.38
N THR A 677 -14.94 51.58 6.29
CA THR A 677 -15.70 52.83 6.41
C THR A 677 -15.49 53.51 7.76
N LEU A 678 -15.50 54.85 7.75
CA LEU A 678 -15.49 55.69 8.94
C LEU A 678 -16.80 56.47 9.06
N GLY A 679 -17.54 56.23 10.16
CA GLY A 679 -18.78 56.95 10.48
C GLY A 679 -18.58 58.28 11.22
N SER A 680 -17.36 58.55 11.70
CA SER A 680 -16.96 59.82 12.33
C SER A 680 -15.52 60.15 11.94
N ASN A 681 -15.15 61.42 12.00
CA ASN A 681 -13.75 61.83 11.94
C ASN A 681 -12.96 61.04 13.00
N SER A 682 -11.82 60.47 12.60
CA SER A 682 -11.06 59.53 13.44
C SER A 682 -9.57 59.61 13.11
N ASN A 683 -8.72 59.51 14.12
CA ASN A 683 -7.32 59.18 13.92
C ASN A 683 -7.21 57.67 13.69
N VAL A 684 -6.79 57.26 12.50
CA VAL A 684 -6.62 55.85 12.11
C VAL A 684 -5.14 55.51 12.20
N ASN A 685 -4.84 54.39 12.84
CA ASN A 685 -3.51 53.77 12.85
C ASN A 685 -3.60 52.39 12.20
N LEU A 686 -2.86 52.23 11.10
CA LEU A 686 -2.61 50.99 10.40
C LEU A 686 -1.19 50.52 10.74
N THR A 687 -1.02 49.26 11.08
CA THR A 687 0.30 48.64 11.32
C THR A 687 0.41 47.33 10.52
N LEU A 688 1.43 47.23 9.67
CA LEU A 688 1.82 46.04 8.92
C LEU A 688 3.06 45.41 9.56
N SER A 689 2.95 44.18 10.03
CA SER A 689 3.98 43.48 10.81
C SER A 689 4.02 41.97 10.50
N GLY A 690 4.85 41.20 11.23
CA GLY A 690 4.86 39.73 11.14
C GLY A 690 5.49 39.17 9.87
N LEU A 691 6.29 39.97 9.16
CA LEU A 691 6.92 39.59 7.89
C LEU A 691 8.06 38.58 8.09
N SER A 692 8.09 37.55 7.24
CA SER A 692 9.27 36.69 7.04
C SER A 692 10.28 37.30 6.07
N GLN A 693 9.85 38.22 5.19
CA GLN A 693 10.71 38.94 4.24
C GLN A 693 10.27 40.41 4.11
N GLY A 694 11.24 41.33 4.05
CA GLY A 694 10.99 42.78 4.09
C GLY A 694 10.96 43.44 2.71
N GLY A 695 10.35 44.62 2.62
CA GLY A 695 10.12 45.35 1.36
C GLY A 695 8.66 45.34 0.89
N VAL A 696 7.73 45.05 1.80
CA VAL A 696 6.27 45.04 1.53
C VAL A 696 5.72 46.44 1.75
N TYR A 697 4.94 46.95 0.80
CA TYR A 697 4.34 48.28 0.90
C TYR A 697 2.98 48.20 1.58
N LEU A 698 2.72 49.19 2.43
CA LEU A 698 1.43 49.49 3.03
C LEU A 698 0.95 50.82 2.43
N ASP A 699 -0.04 50.79 1.54
CA ASP A 699 -0.61 51.99 0.92
C ASP A 699 -2.04 52.24 1.46
N LEU A 700 -2.32 53.46 1.93
CA LEU A 700 -3.68 53.92 2.29
C LEU A 700 -4.24 54.73 1.12
N ILE A 701 -5.40 54.31 0.63
CA ILE A 701 -5.99 54.75 -0.64
C ILE A 701 -7.40 55.27 -0.41
N ARG A 702 -7.81 56.25 -1.21
CA ARG A 702 -9.21 56.64 -1.36
C ARG A 702 -9.53 56.75 -2.84
N ASP A 703 -10.42 55.89 -3.32
CA ASP A 703 -11.04 56.00 -4.64
C ASP A 703 -11.74 57.38 -4.74
N ILE A 704 -11.19 58.28 -5.55
CA ILE A 704 -11.66 59.67 -5.71
C ILE A 704 -12.63 59.78 -6.88
N ASN A 705 -12.42 58.99 -7.93
CA ASN A 705 -13.18 59.07 -9.17
C ASN A 705 -14.37 58.07 -9.22
N GLY A 706 -14.40 57.09 -8.32
CA GLY A 706 -15.45 56.08 -8.17
C GLY A 706 -15.35 54.91 -9.16
N ASN A 707 -14.20 54.70 -9.82
CA ASN A 707 -14.04 53.70 -10.88
C ASN A 707 -13.74 52.28 -10.37
N GLY A 708 -13.38 52.10 -9.08
CA GLY A 708 -13.00 50.79 -8.52
C GLY A 708 -11.65 50.24 -8.99
N ILE A 709 -10.78 51.09 -9.55
CA ILE A 709 -9.43 50.80 -10.05
C ILE A 709 -8.46 51.69 -9.27
N TYR A 710 -7.30 51.16 -8.86
CA TYR A 710 -6.30 51.97 -8.16
C TYR A 710 -5.53 52.89 -9.11
N ASP A 711 -5.81 54.19 -9.06
CA ASP A 711 -5.02 55.21 -9.74
C ASP A 711 -3.91 55.79 -8.83
N SER A 712 -2.74 56.12 -9.40
CA SER A 712 -1.55 56.48 -8.58
C SER A 712 -1.68 57.78 -7.78
N ASN A 713 -2.64 58.64 -8.14
CA ASN A 713 -3.01 59.88 -7.45
C ASN A 713 -4.02 59.68 -6.31
N GLU A 714 -4.55 58.47 -6.12
CA GLU A 714 -5.54 58.13 -5.09
C GLU A 714 -4.93 57.59 -3.79
N ARG A 715 -3.61 57.33 -3.82
CA ARG A 715 -2.84 57.00 -2.64
C ARG A 715 -2.66 58.24 -1.76
N LEU A 716 -3.25 58.20 -0.57
CA LEU A 716 -3.14 59.24 0.44
C LEU A 716 -1.81 59.15 1.20
N TYR A 717 -1.44 57.94 1.61
CA TYR A 717 -0.23 57.67 2.40
C TYR A 717 0.37 56.32 1.99
N SER A 718 1.67 56.17 2.25
CA SER A 718 2.44 54.96 1.96
C SER A 718 3.50 54.78 3.05
N ASP A 719 3.76 53.53 3.42
CA ASP A 719 4.96 53.14 4.18
C ASP A 719 5.47 51.79 3.69
N THR A 720 6.71 51.40 4.05
CA THR A 720 7.32 50.13 3.68
C THR A 720 7.74 49.35 4.91
N ALA A 721 7.15 48.16 5.08
CA ALA A 721 7.46 47.24 6.16
C ALA A 721 8.67 46.34 5.81
N TYR A 722 9.52 46.11 6.79
CA TYR A 722 10.69 45.22 6.73
C TYR A 722 10.66 44.22 7.89
N THR A 723 11.49 43.18 7.86
CA THR A 723 11.60 42.20 8.97
C THR A 723 12.03 42.84 10.29
N SER A 724 12.74 43.98 10.24
CA SER A 724 13.16 44.78 11.39
C SER A 724 12.29 46.02 11.68
N TYR A 725 11.27 46.29 10.86
CA TYR A 725 10.48 47.52 10.95
C TYR A 725 9.03 47.31 10.51
N ASN A 726 8.08 47.51 11.42
CA ASN A 726 6.66 47.49 11.06
C ASN A 726 6.30 48.73 10.26
N GLY A 727 5.63 48.58 9.12
CA GLY A 727 5.09 49.72 8.38
C GLY A 727 3.90 50.31 9.12
N VAL A 728 3.87 51.63 9.33
CA VAL A 728 2.85 52.32 10.13
C VAL A 728 2.32 53.56 9.42
N ILE A 729 1.00 53.62 9.22
CA ILE A 729 0.30 54.84 8.79
C ILE A 729 -0.58 55.31 9.95
N ASN A 730 -0.28 56.49 10.50
CA ASN A 730 -1.08 57.15 11.53
C ASN A 730 -1.53 58.52 11.03
N THR A 731 -2.83 58.71 10.80
CA THR A 731 -3.37 59.94 10.19
C THR A 731 -4.82 60.22 10.58
N ALA A 732 -5.20 61.49 10.56
CA ALA A 732 -6.57 61.95 10.79
C ALA A 732 -7.38 61.84 9.49
N LEU A 733 -8.46 61.05 9.51
CA LEU A 733 -9.34 60.86 8.36
C LEU A 733 -10.75 61.37 8.66
N GLY A 734 -11.39 61.92 7.63
CA GLY A 734 -12.81 62.30 7.66
C GLY A 734 -13.73 61.09 7.52
N THR A 735 -15.04 61.33 7.53
CA THR A 735 -16.03 60.29 7.21
C THR A 735 -15.91 59.84 5.75
N GLY A 736 -16.16 58.55 5.49
CA GLY A 736 -16.13 57.99 4.14
C GLY A 736 -15.59 56.56 4.06
N THR A 737 -15.43 56.09 2.84
CA THR A 737 -14.84 54.78 2.49
C THR A 737 -13.38 54.96 2.13
N TYR A 738 -12.54 54.05 2.63
CA TYR A 738 -11.11 54.01 2.41
C TYR A 738 -10.66 52.58 2.12
N PHE A 739 -9.52 52.46 1.46
CA PHE A 739 -8.91 51.18 1.12
C PHE A 739 -7.48 51.10 1.65
N VAL A 740 -7.03 49.90 2.00
CA VAL A 740 -5.64 49.61 2.33
C VAL A 740 -5.14 48.55 1.36
N ARG A 741 -4.00 48.80 0.74
CA ARG A 741 -3.30 47.85 -0.12
C ARG A 741 -2.03 47.39 0.60
N VAL A 742 -1.89 46.09 0.79
CA VAL A 742 -0.61 45.44 1.15
C VAL A 742 -0.07 44.83 -0.13
N ARG A 743 1.19 45.09 -0.51
CA ARG A 743 1.74 44.54 -1.76
C ARG A 743 3.21 44.16 -1.70
N SER A 744 3.54 43.13 -2.47
CA SER A 744 4.89 42.70 -2.78
C SER A 744 5.26 43.11 -4.22
N PRO A 745 6.07 44.17 -4.44
CA PRO A 745 6.46 44.58 -5.80
C PRO A 745 7.58 43.75 -6.42
N TYR A 746 8.25 42.91 -5.62
CA TYR A 746 9.48 42.25 -6.03
C TYR A 746 9.22 40.76 -6.27
N THR A 747 9.67 40.25 -7.41
CA THR A 747 9.42 38.88 -7.89
C THR A 747 10.16 37.79 -7.08
N ASN A 748 10.83 38.16 -5.99
CA ASN A 748 11.53 37.28 -5.06
C ASN A 748 11.05 37.40 -3.61
N ILE A 749 10.11 38.31 -3.30
CA ILE A 749 9.54 38.43 -1.95
C ILE A 749 8.32 37.54 -1.85
N ASN A 750 8.30 36.65 -0.86
CA ASN A 750 7.14 35.86 -0.44
C ASN A 750 7.06 35.89 1.08
N THR A 751 5.96 36.41 1.63
CA THR A 751 5.83 36.63 3.07
C THR A 751 4.40 36.59 3.56
N ASN A 752 4.19 35.88 4.66
CA ASN A 752 3.02 36.10 5.50
C ASN A 752 3.12 37.49 6.15
N TYR A 753 1.99 38.07 6.54
CA TYR A 753 1.95 39.33 7.29
C TYR A 753 0.80 39.36 8.29
N THR A 754 0.81 40.37 9.16
CA THR A 754 -0.31 40.76 10.02
C THR A 754 -0.61 42.24 9.78
N LEU A 755 -1.80 42.55 9.27
CA LEU A 755 -2.29 43.92 9.11
C LEU A 755 -3.28 44.23 10.22
N SER A 756 -2.96 45.23 11.03
CA SER A 756 -3.78 45.70 12.14
C SER A 756 -4.35 47.08 11.86
N PHE A 757 -5.66 47.21 12.02
CA PHE A 757 -6.43 48.45 11.97
C PHE A 757 -6.78 48.86 13.40
N SER A 758 -6.63 50.14 13.71
CA SER A 758 -7.15 50.74 14.93
C SER A 758 -7.61 52.16 14.66
N ARG A 759 -8.53 52.66 15.49
CA ARG A 759 -8.92 54.07 15.43
C ARG A 759 -9.17 54.65 16.82
N LEU A 760 -8.98 55.96 16.92
CA LEU A 760 -9.45 56.80 18.01
C LEU A 760 -10.40 57.84 17.40
N VAL A 761 -11.56 58.05 18.01
CA VAL A 761 -12.47 59.14 17.61
C VAL A 761 -11.76 60.47 17.94
N ALA A 762 -11.73 61.38 16.96
CA ALA A 762 -11.08 62.68 17.09
C ALA A 762 -12.03 63.75 17.64
#